data_AF-W7T0I1-F1
#
_entry.id   AF-W7T0I1-F1
#
_cell.length_a   1.000
_cell.length_b   1.000
_cell.length_c   1.000
_cell.angle_alpha   90.00
_cell.angle_beta   90.00
_cell.angle_gamma   90.00
#
_symmetry.space_group_name_H-M   'P 1'
#
loop_
_entity.id
_entity.type
_entity.pdbx_description
1 polymer ?
#
loop_
_entity_poly.entity_id
_entity_poly.type
_entity_poly.pdbx_seq_one_letter_code
_entity_poly.pdbx_strand_id
1 'polypeptide(L)'
;MPGAVGTAPGIEIAPSNQGVPRSGVCQTPRRVWGSVRGGSMQFARFGVFISAALVTSTLVAPMAQAAPHIAPQASGSSFTSLTPTRVFDSRTTGHQLGASTATIVRFPANLVPADATAVVFNLTGTGSTGPTYLAVGAPGDGQATTSSNLDLAAGETRPNLVTSRLGTDNGARAVELWSGPSAVDAIVDVEGYYAPSTGMKFTTTDPHRVVDTRDTAPVGPGGTVTLDFTGSVPKGATSVVFNLTGTDATAPTFVTAYPTGQSKPDASNLNLLPGQTSPNLVTVPLGADGRVTLANAYGSVDLIADLAGYYGPQSTLAFFPLQPLRTLDTRDAQGNPREPLGPNGTHTVDFSGWLPNSAAAAVFTMTASNVTQSTFLAAARHGTSEWTTSNLNLAAGQTAANMIITALSSDQKADVFNRNGRTDVLVDLAGYFAAPTPACQSDCVFTWGMGSLGQKADGTTTHEAHGPSVAYGVSNVVATAQDQYHVYALKSDGTVWEWGGNGAGELTNGHPGGGVDVTYLGNGFYSTMPTQVLGLHDITAIVPGHALRSDGTVWSWGDNYLYELGNGATDPEVVPATAVQVSGLGDVAAIAGDDFNGYALKRDGTVWSWGSNVWGQLGDGLLASNLNDCYFERGRARPEVPNCASATPVQVVGLGDVAKIGTRLVIKRDGTVWEFGGVNTDFTPRAPRQVVALTGAVAVAGRANETPNETGYALMPDGTVRAWGSGGYGQLGNGGDCRFGDCPASAEPVTVSGLTGVTALAAGISTGYALRADGTVWVWGSGFNGALGDGVELGRNVSVPAQIAGLSGVTGIGNGGAAVVNPQ
;
A
#
# COMPACT_ATOMS: atom_id res chain seq x y z
N MET A 1 16.74 73.75 3.51
CA MET A 1 16.05 74.34 2.33
C MET A 1 17.10 74.72 1.31
N PRO A 2 16.82 74.72 -0.01
CA PRO A 2 15.74 74.03 -0.75
C PRO A 2 16.33 72.90 -1.67
N GLY A 3 15.57 72.03 -2.35
CA GLY A 3 14.13 71.73 -2.25
C GLY A 3 13.58 70.92 -3.46
N ALA A 4 12.78 69.88 -3.17
CA ALA A 4 11.75 69.22 -4.02
C ALA A 4 12.18 68.57 -5.37
N VAL A 5 11.50 67.61 -6.02
CA VAL A 5 10.20 66.88 -5.93
C VAL A 5 10.48 65.42 -6.38
N GLY A 6 9.80 64.33 -6.02
CA GLY A 6 8.63 64.07 -5.14
C GLY A 6 8.40 62.55 -5.01
N THR A 7 7.45 62.13 -4.16
CA THR A 7 7.25 60.73 -3.73
C THR A 7 5.82 60.24 -3.94
N ALA A 8 5.61 58.91 -3.93
CA ALA A 8 4.31 58.26 -3.87
C ALA A 8 4.34 57.09 -2.85
N PRO A 9 3.40 57.01 -1.88
CA PRO A 9 3.22 55.85 -1.01
C PRO A 9 1.91 55.08 -1.31
N GLY A 10 1.80 53.82 -0.86
CA GLY A 10 0.58 52.98 -0.96
C GLY A 10 -0.32 53.05 0.29
N ILE A 11 -1.29 52.12 0.43
CA ILE A 11 -1.99 51.72 1.70
C ILE A 11 -2.96 50.52 1.47
N GLU A 12 -3.44 49.94 2.58
CA GLU A 12 -4.11 48.64 2.77
C GLU A 12 -5.66 48.57 2.63
N ILE A 13 -6.17 47.37 2.29
CA ILE A 13 -7.28 46.56 2.88
C ILE A 13 -8.69 47.17 3.19
N ALA A 14 -9.70 46.71 2.40
CA ALA A 14 -11.11 46.32 2.72
C ALA A 14 -12.09 47.32 3.43
N PRO A 15 -13.40 47.00 3.64
CA PRO A 15 -14.29 45.98 3.04
C PRO A 15 -15.63 46.57 2.47
N SER A 16 -16.45 45.79 1.75
CA SER A 16 -17.92 46.01 1.71
C SER A 16 -18.75 44.77 1.34
N ASN A 17 -19.77 44.49 2.16
CA ASN A 17 -20.94 43.68 1.80
C ASN A 17 -21.97 44.56 1.07
N GLN A 18 -22.83 43.95 0.24
CA GLN A 18 -24.30 44.13 0.15
C GLN A 18 -24.86 43.81 -1.26
N GLY A 19 -25.59 42.70 -1.38
CA GLY A 19 -26.98 42.74 -1.83
C GLY A 19 -27.37 42.63 -3.33
N VAL A 20 -28.27 41.65 -3.58
CA VAL A 20 -29.40 41.67 -4.55
C VAL A 20 -29.07 41.48 -6.07
N PRO A 21 -30.02 41.05 -6.92
CA PRO A 21 -30.25 39.62 -7.21
C PRO A 21 -30.05 39.24 -8.70
N ARG A 22 -29.97 37.93 -8.98
CA ARG A 22 -30.03 37.41 -10.36
C ARG A 22 -31.44 37.02 -10.79
N SER A 23 -31.88 37.50 -11.95
CA SER A 23 -33.05 37.01 -12.68
C SER A 23 -32.76 37.03 -14.20
N GLY A 24 -33.36 36.09 -14.93
CA GLY A 24 -33.57 36.24 -16.39
C GLY A 24 -32.54 35.63 -17.36
N VAL A 25 -32.75 34.34 -17.69
CA VAL A 25 -32.84 33.77 -19.05
C VAL A 25 -32.03 34.40 -20.21
N CYS A 26 -31.12 33.61 -20.83
CA CYS A 26 -30.91 33.54 -22.29
C CYS A 26 -30.06 32.30 -22.64
N GLN A 27 -30.61 31.28 -23.30
CA GLN A 27 -30.59 31.01 -24.76
C GLN A 27 -29.23 30.56 -25.38
N THR A 28 -29.32 29.46 -26.14
CA THR A 28 -28.24 28.69 -26.78
C THR A 28 -27.54 29.38 -27.96
N PRO A 29 -26.24 29.14 -28.21
CA PRO A 29 -25.59 29.49 -29.47
C PRO A 29 -25.75 28.41 -30.55
N ARG A 30 -26.01 28.83 -31.81
CA ARG A 30 -26.11 27.97 -33.00
C ARG A 30 -24.73 27.72 -33.64
N ARG A 31 -24.65 26.61 -34.40
CA ARG A 31 -23.55 26.29 -35.34
C ARG A 31 -23.34 27.38 -36.40
N VAL A 32 -22.09 27.55 -36.83
CA VAL A 32 -21.72 28.08 -38.15
C VAL A 32 -20.77 27.08 -38.83
N TRP A 33 -20.98 26.85 -40.13
CA TRP A 33 -20.12 26.00 -40.97
C TRP A 33 -19.08 26.84 -41.72
N GLY A 34 -17.89 26.27 -41.93
CA GLY A 34 -16.91 26.75 -42.90
C GLY A 34 -16.18 25.57 -43.54
N SER A 35 -16.17 25.50 -44.88
CA SER A 35 -15.59 24.38 -45.64
C SER A 35 -14.48 24.85 -46.58
N VAL A 36 -13.40 24.08 -46.75
CA VAL A 36 -12.75 23.90 -48.07
C VAL A 36 -12.20 22.46 -48.20
N ARG A 37 -12.54 21.83 -49.34
CA ARG A 37 -11.90 20.76 -50.15
C ARG A 37 -10.60 20.11 -49.62
N GLY A 38 -10.33 18.82 -49.87
CA GLY A 38 -11.08 17.82 -50.64
C GLY A 38 -10.19 16.63 -51.06
N GLY A 39 -10.79 15.53 -51.51
CA GLY A 39 -10.06 14.34 -51.95
C GLY A 39 -10.97 13.13 -52.09
N SER A 40 -11.34 12.78 -53.32
CA SER A 40 -12.25 11.68 -53.65
C SER A 40 -11.58 10.67 -54.57
N MET A 41 -11.63 9.39 -54.22
CA MET A 41 -11.60 8.30 -55.21
C MET A 41 -12.63 7.23 -54.82
N GLN A 42 -13.35 6.74 -55.82
CA GLN A 42 -14.38 5.71 -55.67
C GLN A 42 -13.76 4.32 -55.87
N PHE A 43 -14.30 3.30 -55.18
CA PHE A 43 -14.10 1.91 -55.59
C PHE A 43 -15.37 1.39 -56.28
N ALA A 44 -15.20 0.91 -57.51
CA ALA A 44 -16.27 0.37 -58.33
C ALA A 44 -16.68 -1.04 -57.88
N ARG A 45 -17.96 -1.37 -58.07
CA ARG A 45 -18.46 -2.74 -57.93
C ARG A 45 -17.99 -3.60 -59.10
N PHE A 46 -17.42 -4.75 -58.81
CA PHE A 46 -17.47 -5.93 -59.68
C PHE A 46 -17.77 -7.16 -58.84
N GLY A 47 -18.66 -8.02 -59.33
CA GLY A 47 -18.95 -9.30 -58.71
C GLY A 47 -19.27 -10.33 -59.78
N VAL A 48 -18.52 -11.44 -59.77
CA VAL A 48 -18.87 -12.72 -60.41
C VAL A 48 -18.35 -13.83 -59.49
N PHE A 49 -19.14 -14.89 -59.32
CA PHE A 49 -18.82 -16.06 -58.50
C PHE A 49 -17.90 -17.05 -59.23
N ILE A 50 -17.15 -17.89 -58.49
CA ILE A 50 -17.24 -19.37 -58.48
C ILE A 50 -16.00 -20.03 -57.84
N SER A 51 -16.25 -20.98 -56.91
CA SER A 51 -15.42 -22.09 -56.43
C SER A 51 -14.06 -21.91 -55.69
N ALA A 52 -14.12 -22.27 -54.41
CA ALA A 52 -13.28 -23.27 -53.72
C ALA A 52 -11.75 -23.10 -53.62
N ALA A 53 -11.30 -22.61 -52.46
CA ALA A 53 -10.27 -23.28 -51.65
C ALA A 53 -10.47 -22.90 -50.17
N LEU A 54 -10.71 -23.88 -49.30
CA LEU A 54 -10.83 -23.64 -47.86
C LEU A 54 -9.41 -23.59 -47.25
N VAL A 55 -8.86 -22.39 -47.05
CA VAL A 55 -7.65 -22.19 -46.26
C VAL A 55 -8.05 -21.58 -44.92
N THR A 56 -8.36 -22.46 -43.97
CA THR A 56 -8.49 -22.07 -42.56
C THR A 56 -7.11 -21.75 -41.99
N SER A 57 -6.64 -20.52 -42.21
CA SER A 57 -5.51 -19.99 -41.45
C SER A 57 -5.96 -19.65 -40.04
N THR A 58 -6.08 -20.68 -39.20
CA THR A 58 -6.21 -20.54 -37.75
C THR A 58 -4.89 -20.00 -37.19
N LEU A 59 -4.69 -18.69 -37.30
CA LEU A 59 -3.78 -17.94 -36.44
C LEU A 59 -4.43 -17.75 -35.05
N VAL A 60 -4.78 -18.88 -34.43
CA VAL A 60 -4.78 -18.95 -32.97
C VAL A 60 -3.32 -19.10 -32.60
N ALA A 61 -2.63 -17.98 -32.44
CA ALA A 61 -1.44 -18.01 -31.61
C ALA A 61 -1.89 -18.49 -30.23
N PRO A 62 -1.34 -19.59 -29.68
CA PRO A 62 -1.60 -19.90 -28.30
C PRO A 62 -0.98 -18.76 -27.49
N MET A 63 -1.81 -17.91 -26.91
CA MET A 63 -1.36 -17.08 -25.80
C MET A 63 -0.99 -18.06 -24.70
N ALA A 64 0.30 -18.34 -24.59
CA ALA A 64 0.87 -19.09 -23.49
C ALA A 64 0.77 -18.18 -22.25
N GLN A 65 -0.44 -18.10 -21.70
CA GLN A 65 -0.69 -17.48 -20.41
C GLN A 65 0.21 -18.22 -19.42
N ALA A 66 1.15 -17.51 -18.79
CA ALA A 66 2.00 -18.11 -17.78
C ALA A 66 1.11 -18.71 -16.69
N ALA A 67 1.47 -19.90 -16.21
CA ALA A 67 0.91 -20.41 -14.96
C ALA A 67 1.13 -19.34 -13.87
N PRO A 68 0.19 -19.15 -12.92
CA PRO A 68 0.34 -18.13 -11.89
C PRO A 68 1.68 -18.32 -11.20
N HIS A 69 2.56 -17.31 -11.32
CA HIS A 69 3.86 -17.36 -10.69
C HIS A 69 3.66 -17.45 -9.18
N ILE A 70 4.14 -18.51 -8.55
CA ILE A 70 4.45 -18.49 -7.11
C ILE A 70 5.47 -17.36 -6.97
N ALA A 71 5.01 -16.21 -6.48
CA ALA A 71 5.78 -14.99 -6.64
C ALA A 71 7.08 -15.09 -5.82
N PRO A 72 8.22 -14.62 -6.36
CA PRO A 72 9.53 -14.83 -5.73
C PRO A 72 9.66 -14.26 -4.31
N GLN A 73 8.76 -13.36 -3.90
CA GLN A 73 8.79 -12.71 -2.58
C GLN A 73 8.36 -13.61 -1.42
N ALA A 74 7.65 -14.72 -1.62
CA ALA A 74 7.17 -15.57 -0.51
C ALA A 74 8.33 -16.09 0.39
N SER A 75 9.45 -16.47 -0.23
CA SER A 75 10.66 -16.91 0.49
C SER A 75 11.51 -15.77 1.08
N GLY A 76 11.13 -14.52 0.79
CA GLY A 76 11.96 -13.33 0.90
C GLY A 76 13.29 -13.42 0.16
N SER A 77 13.97 -12.30 0.00
CA SER A 77 15.25 -12.26 -0.70
C SER A 77 16.44 -12.60 0.21
N SER A 78 17.57 -12.96 -0.40
CA SER A 78 18.84 -13.23 0.27
C SER A 78 19.90 -12.27 -0.28
N PHE A 79 20.89 -11.91 0.54
CA PHE A 79 21.88 -10.89 0.20
C PHE A 79 23.07 -11.46 -0.56
N THR A 80 23.40 -10.85 -1.69
CA THR A 80 24.65 -11.07 -2.41
C THR A 80 25.53 -9.83 -2.30
N SER A 81 26.64 -9.96 -1.57
CA SER A 81 27.65 -8.91 -1.45
C SER A 81 28.46 -8.76 -2.73
N LEU A 82 28.83 -7.53 -3.07
CA LEU A 82 29.66 -7.17 -4.21
C LEU A 82 30.93 -6.44 -3.76
N THR A 83 31.96 -6.40 -4.60
CA THR A 83 33.02 -5.40 -4.47
C THR A 83 32.40 -4.02 -4.76
N PRO A 84 32.62 -2.99 -3.93
CA PRO A 84 32.05 -1.66 -4.13
C PRO A 84 32.25 -1.16 -5.58
N THR A 85 31.15 -1.00 -6.31
CA THR A 85 31.16 -0.73 -7.76
C THR A 85 30.38 0.55 -8.06
N ARG A 86 31.08 1.56 -8.59
CA ARG A 86 30.47 2.83 -9.00
C ARG A 86 29.55 2.63 -10.20
N VAL A 87 28.27 2.97 -10.04
CA VAL A 87 27.27 2.94 -11.13
C VAL A 87 26.78 4.33 -11.52
N PHE A 88 26.94 5.33 -10.65
CA PHE A 88 26.55 6.71 -10.90
C PHE A 88 27.51 7.70 -10.23
N ASP A 89 27.83 8.80 -10.90
CA ASP A 89 28.69 9.88 -10.39
C ASP A 89 28.41 11.16 -11.21
N SER A 90 27.53 12.04 -10.71
CA SER A 90 27.12 13.26 -11.43
C SER A 90 28.28 14.21 -11.78
N ARG A 91 29.38 14.16 -11.03
CA ARG A 91 30.57 14.97 -11.29
C ARG A 91 31.20 14.60 -12.64
N THR A 92 31.01 13.37 -13.11
CA THR A 92 31.54 12.89 -14.40
C THR A 92 30.75 13.41 -15.61
N THR A 93 29.49 13.80 -15.43
CA THR A 93 28.65 14.39 -16.49
C THR A 93 28.80 15.91 -16.59
N GLY A 94 29.50 16.54 -15.64
CA GLY A 94 29.70 18.00 -15.56
C GLY A 94 28.48 18.77 -15.04
N HIS A 95 27.44 18.08 -14.57
CA HIS A 95 26.20 18.68 -14.09
C HIS A 95 25.73 18.02 -12.79
N GLN A 96 25.56 18.83 -11.74
CA GLN A 96 24.94 18.41 -10.49
C GLN A 96 23.49 17.96 -10.70
N LEU A 97 22.95 17.16 -9.76
CA LEU A 97 21.51 16.96 -9.67
C LEU A 97 20.84 18.31 -9.36
N GLY A 98 19.75 18.61 -10.06
CA GLY A 98 19.06 19.89 -9.95
C GLY A 98 18.30 20.04 -8.63
N ALA A 99 18.08 21.28 -8.19
CA ALA A 99 17.20 21.55 -7.07
C ALA A 99 15.77 21.05 -7.34
N SER A 100 15.22 20.25 -6.42
CA SER A 100 13.89 19.65 -6.51
C SER A 100 13.68 18.79 -7.77
N THR A 101 14.68 17.96 -8.11
CA THR A 101 14.63 17.06 -9.27
C THR A 101 14.76 15.58 -8.90
N ALA A 102 14.12 14.74 -9.71
CA ALA A 102 14.28 13.29 -9.73
C ALA A 102 15.30 12.86 -10.80
N THR A 103 16.10 11.83 -10.53
CA THR A 103 17.07 11.25 -11.47
C THR A 103 17.08 9.73 -11.33
N ILE A 104 16.80 9.01 -12.41
CA ILE A 104 16.80 7.54 -12.41
C ILE A 104 18.24 7.02 -12.50
N VAL A 105 18.61 6.15 -11.57
CA VAL A 105 19.86 5.38 -11.59
C VAL A 105 19.54 3.94 -11.95
N ARG A 106 19.93 3.54 -13.17
CA ARG A 106 19.78 2.17 -13.68
C ARG A 106 20.99 1.32 -13.30
N PHE A 107 20.75 0.08 -12.86
CA PHE A 107 21.81 -0.87 -12.56
C PHE A 107 22.07 -1.80 -13.74
N PRO A 108 23.34 -2.09 -14.09
CA PRO A 108 23.67 -3.07 -15.11
C PRO A 108 23.18 -4.48 -14.72
N ALA A 109 22.53 -5.19 -15.64
CA ALA A 109 21.95 -6.52 -15.38
C ALA A 109 22.99 -7.60 -15.00
N ASN A 110 24.27 -7.37 -15.29
CA ASN A 110 25.39 -8.22 -14.89
C ASN A 110 25.93 -7.90 -13.48
N LEU A 111 25.47 -6.81 -12.86
CA LEU A 111 25.82 -6.40 -11.49
C LEU A 111 24.64 -6.63 -10.53
N VAL A 112 23.42 -6.24 -10.95
CA VAL A 112 22.17 -6.45 -10.23
C VAL A 112 21.23 -7.25 -11.15
N PRO A 113 20.91 -8.51 -10.81
CA PRO A 113 20.16 -9.40 -11.71
C PRO A 113 18.69 -9.02 -11.83
N ALA A 114 18.04 -9.55 -12.87
CA ALA A 114 16.64 -9.22 -13.18
C ALA A 114 15.64 -9.64 -12.09
N ASP A 115 15.95 -10.63 -11.26
CA ASP A 115 15.13 -11.07 -10.12
C ASP A 115 15.44 -10.35 -8.80
N ALA A 116 16.41 -9.43 -8.78
CA ALA A 116 16.71 -8.65 -7.59
C ALA A 116 15.52 -7.76 -7.18
N THR A 117 15.17 -7.79 -5.89
CA THR A 117 14.04 -7.06 -5.31
C THR A 117 14.48 -5.77 -4.61
N ALA A 118 15.75 -5.69 -4.20
CA ALA A 118 16.33 -4.53 -3.56
C ALA A 118 17.84 -4.45 -3.80
N VAL A 119 18.41 -3.27 -3.63
CA VAL A 119 19.82 -2.96 -3.79
C VAL A 119 20.38 -2.32 -2.52
N VAL A 120 21.65 -2.58 -2.23
CA VAL A 120 22.42 -1.97 -1.14
C VAL A 120 23.57 -1.18 -1.77
N PHE A 121 23.61 0.12 -1.52
CA PHE A 121 24.64 0.99 -2.06
C PHE A 121 25.00 2.11 -1.10
N ASN A 122 26.25 2.55 -1.15
CA ASN A 122 26.69 3.73 -0.43
C ASN A 122 26.41 4.97 -1.30
N LEU A 123 25.58 5.87 -0.78
CA LEU A 123 25.18 7.12 -1.41
C LEU A 123 26.04 8.27 -0.84
N THR A 124 26.94 8.81 -1.65
CA THR A 124 27.72 9.99 -1.25
C THR A 124 27.19 11.23 -1.92
N GLY A 125 26.73 12.18 -1.11
CA GLY A 125 26.39 13.54 -1.54
C GLY A 125 27.57 14.49 -1.31
N THR A 126 27.80 15.42 -2.25
CA THR A 126 28.90 16.39 -2.17
C THR A 126 28.60 17.66 -2.98
N GLY A 127 29.40 18.71 -2.79
CA GLY A 127 29.37 19.91 -3.63
C GLY A 127 28.09 20.74 -3.54
N SER A 128 27.25 20.54 -2.52
CA SER A 128 25.99 21.26 -2.35
C SER A 128 26.23 22.77 -2.17
N THR A 129 25.42 23.60 -2.83
CA THR A 129 25.51 25.07 -2.73
C THR A 129 24.72 25.65 -1.55
N GLY A 130 23.88 24.83 -0.92
CA GLY A 130 23.06 25.15 0.24
C GLY A 130 22.65 23.85 0.95
N PRO A 131 21.96 23.93 2.10
CA PRO A 131 21.39 22.74 2.74
C PRO A 131 20.47 21.97 1.78
N THR A 132 20.57 20.65 1.80
CA THR A 132 19.85 19.78 0.86
C THR A 132 19.78 18.35 1.39
N TYR A 133 18.88 17.55 0.82
CA TYR A 133 18.80 16.12 1.03
C TYR A 133 18.90 15.36 -0.29
N LEU A 134 19.28 14.08 -0.19
CA LEU A 134 19.03 13.05 -1.18
C LEU A 134 18.08 12.01 -0.60
N ALA A 135 17.14 11.54 -1.42
CA ALA A 135 16.18 10.51 -1.07
C ALA A 135 16.01 9.49 -2.20
N VAL A 136 15.62 8.26 -1.87
CA VAL A 136 15.71 7.10 -2.77
C VAL A 136 14.41 6.28 -2.76
N GLY A 137 13.73 6.23 -3.91
CA GLY A 137 12.57 5.37 -4.15
C GLY A 137 12.75 4.42 -5.34
N ALA A 138 11.72 3.66 -5.68
CA ALA A 138 11.68 2.92 -6.94
C ALA A 138 11.02 3.79 -8.05
N PRO A 139 11.49 3.72 -9.31
CA PRO A 139 10.84 4.44 -10.41
C PRO A 139 9.37 4.02 -10.55
N GLY A 140 8.48 5.01 -10.63
CA GLY A 140 7.03 4.81 -10.67
C GLY A 140 6.31 4.98 -9.33
N ASP A 141 7.03 5.07 -8.20
CA ASP A 141 6.45 5.23 -6.86
C ASP A 141 5.79 6.63 -6.61
N GLY A 142 5.84 7.56 -7.58
CA GLY A 142 5.29 8.91 -7.44
C GLY A 142 6.24 9.92 -6.77
N GLN A 143 5.81 11.19 -6.69
CA GLN A 143 6.63 12.33 -6.21
C GLN A 143 7.36 12.07 -4.88
N ALA A 144 8.62 12.55 -4.82
CA ALA A 144 9.47 12.74 -3.64
C ALA A 144 9.10 11.91 -2.41
N THR A 145 9.79 10.78 -2.23
CA THR A 145 9.74 9.97 -1.00
C THR A 145 9.84 10.88 0.23
N THR A 146 8.93 10.74 1.19
CA THR A 146 8.89 11.61 2.38
C THR A 146 10.13 11.48 3.27
N SER A 147 10.90 10.40 3.12
CA SER A 147 12.16 10.10 3.79
C SER A 147 13.34 10.91 3.23
N SER A 148 14.27 11.32 4.10
CA SER A 148 15.61 11.79 3.68
C SER A 148 16.65 10.69 3.93
N ASN A 149 17.23 10.12 2.87
CA ASN A 149 18.26 9.08 3.03
C ASN A 149 19.64 9.68 3.29
N LEU A 150 19.88 10.95 2.95
CA LEU A 150 21.09 11.67 3.27
C LEU A 150 20.79 13.16 3.35
N ASP A 151 20.96 13.78 4.52
CA ASP A 151 20.90 15.23 4.69
C ASP A 151 22.30 15.83 4.75
N LEU A 152 22.47 17.02 4.16
CA LEU A 152 23.75 17.71 3.99
C LEU A 152 23.63 19.19 4.33
N ALA A 153 24.61 19.70 5.07
CA ALA A 153 24.89 21.14 5.11
C ALA A 153 25.49 21.62 3.77
N ALA A 154 25.53 22.94 3.58
CA ALA A 154 26.15 23.55 2.40
C ALA A 154 27.66 23.22 2.35
N GLY A 155 28.13 22.65 1.24
CA GLY A 155 29.52 22.23 1.06
C GLY A 155 29.94 20.98 1.82
N GLU A 156 29.02 20.30 2.52
CA GLU A 156 29.31 19.02 3.19
C GLU A 156 29.56 17.91 2.15
N THR A 157 30.44 16.96 2.49
CA THR A 157 30.58 15.69 1.77
C THR A 157 30.34 14.58 2.75
N ARG A 158 29.29 13.79 2.54
CA ARG A 158 28.90 12.73 3.46
C ARG A 158 28.36 11.50 2.70
N PRO A 159 28.79 10.29 3.07
CA PRO A 159 28.16 9.05 2.66
C PRO A 159 27.04 8.64 3.63
N ASN A 160 26.00 7.98 3.12
CA ASN A 160 25.14 7.10 3.91
C ASN A 160 24.82 5.84 3.10
N LEU A 161 24.80 4.68 3.75
CA LEU A 161 24.37 3.43 3.15
C LEU A 161 22.86 3.46 2.96
N VAL A 162 22.41 3.05 1.78
CA VAL A 162 20.99 2.96 1.44
C VAL A 162 20.68 1.51 1.03
N THR A 163 19.70 0.93 1.71
CA THR A 163 18.96 -0.22 1.20
C THR A 163 17.65 0.30 0.62
N SER A 164 17.37 0.02 -0.65
CA SER A 164 16.13 0.47 -1.30
C SER A 164 15.54 -0.61 -2.21
N ARG A 165 14.21 -0.63 -2.31
CA ARG A 165 13.42 -1.47 -3.21
C ARG A 165 13.75 -1.13 -4.66
N LEU A 166 13.89 -2.14 -5.51
CA LEU A 166 14.16 -1.95 -6.93
C LEU A 166 12.85 -1.87 -7.72
N GLY A 167 12.70 -0.79 -8.49
CA GLY A 167 11.70 -0.70 -9.55
C GLY A 167 12.26 -1.17 -10.89
N THR A 168 11.56 -0.80 -11.96
CA THR A 168 12.00 -1.01 -13.34
C THR A 168 11.86 0.27 -14.14
N ASP A 169 12.89 0.60 -14.92
CA ASP A 169 12.86 1.67 -15.92
C ASP A 169 13.36 1.13 -17.25
N ASN A 170 12.50 1.15 -18.28
CA ASN A 170 12.79 0.61 -19.61
C ASN A 170 13.36 -0.83 -19.59
N GLY A 171 12.82 -1.68 -18.71
CA GLY A 171 13.25 -3.08 -18.54
C GLY A 171 14.53 -3.31 -17.72
N ALA A 172 15.22 -2.24 -17.28
CA ALA A 172 16.36 -2.33 -16.37
C ALA A 172 15.92 -2.17 -14.91
N ARG A 173 16.58 -2.86 -13.98
CA ARG A 173 16.43 -2.60 -12.54
C ARG A 173 16.99 -1.23 -12.19
N ALA A 174 16.26 -0.46 -11.39
CA ALA A 174 16.60 0.94 -11.11
C ALA A 174 16.06 1.45 -9.77
N VAL A 175 16.67 2.53 -9.28
CA VAL A 175 16.16 3.42 -8.23
C VAL A 175 15.98 4.83 -8.79
N GLU A 176 15.16 5.65 -8.14
CA GLU A 176 15.01 7.07 -8.41
C GLU A 176 15.61 7.89 -7.26
N LEU A 177 16.54 8.78 -7.58
CA LEU A 177 17.16 9.73 -6.65
C LEU A 177 16.45 11.08 -6.71
N TRP A 178 15.90 11.51 -5.58
CA TRP A 178 15.31 12.84 -5.41
C TRP A 178 16.30 13.75 -4.68
N SER A 179 16.41 15.00 -5.13
CA SER A 179 17.36 16.00 -4.60
C SER A 179 16.67 17.34 -4.33
N GLY A 180 16.93 17.97 -3.18
CA GLY A 180 16.40 19.31 -2.90
C GLY A 180 16.56 19.78 -1.43
N PRO A 181 16.36 21.08 -1.14
CA PRO A 181 16.02 22.15 -2.08
C PRO A 181 17.22 22.74 -2.83
N SER A 182 18.46 22.29 -2.57
CA SER A 182 19.66 22.79 -3.27
C SER A 182 20.23 21.75 -4.23
N ALA A 183 20.86 22.19 -5.32
CA ALA A 183 21.61 21.31 -6.21
C ALA A 183 22.78 20.63 -5.49
N VAL A 184 23.10 19.40 -5.89
CA VAL A 184 24.06 18.52 -5.22
C VAL A 184 24.66 17.50 -6.19
N ASP A 185 25.91 17.11 -5.98
CA ASP A 185 26.50 15.97 -6.65
C ASP A 185 26.21 14.68 -5.88
N ALA A 186 25.80 13.63 -6.60
CA ALA A 186 25.54 12.31 -6.05
C ALA A 186 26.44 11.24 -6.68
N ILE A 187 26.94 10.34 -5.85
CA ILE A 187 27.76 9.19 -6.21
C ILE A 187 27.07 7.95 -5.64
N VAL A 188 26.91 6.91 -6.47
CA VAL A 188 26.33 5.63 -6.08
C VAL A 188 27.37 4.54 -6.29
N ASP A 189 27.90 4.02 -5.18
CA ASP A 189 28.81 2.88 -5.14
C ASP A 189 28.04 1.66 -4.59
N VAL A 190 27.71 0.68 -5.45
CA VAL A 190 26.90 -0.49 -5.09
C VAL A 190 27.72 -1.50 -4.27
N GLU A 191 27.22 -1.88 -3.09
CA GLU A 191 27.85 -2.83 -2.17
C GLU A 191 27.19 -4.22 -2.22
N GLY A 192 25.96 -4.34 -2.73
CA GLY A 192 25.28 -5.62 -2.90
C GLY A 192 23.84 -5.50 -3.38
N TYR A 193 23.15 -6.64 -3.46
CA TYR A 193 21.72 -6.70 -3.78
C TYR A 193 21.03 -7.83 -3.03
N TYR A 194 19.71 -7.76 -2.97
CA TYR A 194 18.85 -8.83 -2.47
C TYR A 194 18.10 -9.48 -3.62
N ALA A 195 18.24 -10.80 -3.78
CA ALA A 195 17.50 -11.59 -4.76
C ALA A 195 16.90 -12.87 -4.13
N PRO A 196 15.77 -13.38 -4.62
CA PRO A 196 15.19 -14.64 -4.13
C PRO A 196 16.03 -15.88 -4.48
N SER A 197 16.67 -15.88 -5.66
CA SER A 197 17.38 -17.05 -6.20
C SER A 197 18.81 -17.24 -5.69
N THR A 198 19.42 -16.21 -5.09
CA THR A 198 20.86 -16.15 -4.80
C THR A 198 21.17 -15.38 -3.52
N GLY A 199 22.33 -15.64 -2.93
CA GLY A 199 22.83 -14.93 -1.74
C GLY A 199 22.65 -15.69 -0.42
N MET A 200 22.97 -15.02 0.68
CA MET A 200 22.88 -15.55 2.05
C MET A 200 21.77 -14.84 2.84
N LYS A 201 21.12 -15.57 3.75
CA LYS A 201 20.14 -15.01 4.68
C LYS A 201 20.85 -14.24 5.81
N PHE A 202 20.11 -13.47 6.60
CA PHE A 202 20.62 -12.61 7.67
C PHE A 202 20.40 -13.19 9.07
N THR A 203 21.25 -12.77 10.01
CA THR A 203 21.07 -12.93 11.45
C THR A 203 21.31 -11.59 12.12
N THR A 204 20.28 -11.06 12.77
CA THR A 204 20.38 -9.86 13.60
C THR A 204 21.08 -10.18 14.93
N THR A 205 21.79 -9.20 15.48
CA THR A 205 22.38 -9.25 16.82
C THR A 205 21.95 -8.00 17.59
N ASP A 206 21.84 -8.10 18.92
CA ASP A 206 21.72 -6.89 19.73
C ASP A 206 23.00 -6.04 19.58
N PRO A 207 22.91 -4.72 19.35
CA PRO A 207 24.07 -3.89 19.02
C PRO A 207 25.16 -3.93 20.10
N HIS A 208 26.40 -4.24 19.72
CA HIS A 208 27.54 -4.22 20.63
C HIS A 208 28.83 -3.78 19.93
N ARG A 209 29.75 -3.18 20.71
CA ARG A 209 31.02 -2.69 20.19
C ARG A 209 31.99 -3.83 19.90
N VAL A 210 32.64 -3.76 18.74
CA VAL A 210 33.71 -4.68 18.32
C VAL A 210 35.08 -3.97 18.35
N VAL A 211 35.15 -2.68 18.02
CA VAL A 211 36.38 -1.87 18.09
C VAL A 211 36.08 -0.45 18.57
N ASP A 212 37.00 0.09 19.37
CA ASP A 212 37.09 1.51 19.75
C ASP A 212 38.58 1.92 19.71
N THR A 213 39.01 2.74 18.75
CA THR A 213 40.43 3.13 18.70
C THR A 213 40.83 4.16 19.75
N ARG A 214 39.85 4.84 20.37
CA ARG A 214 40.08 5.80 21.46
C ARG A 214 40.70 5.14 22.69
N ASP A 215 40.40 3.85 22.89
CA ASP A 215 40.98 3.02 23.95
C ASP A 215 42.39 2.48 23.59
N THR A 216 42.89 2.76 22.37
CA THR A 216 44.19 2.30 21.88
C THR A 216 45.02 3.42 21.23
N ALA A 217 44.88 3.65 19.92
CA ALA A 217 45.54 4.74 19.21
C ALA A 217 44.77 5.13 17.92
N PRO A 218 44.63 6.44 17.60
CA PRO A 218 44.01 6.90 16.37
C PRO A 218 44.71 6.37 15.11
N VAL A 219 43.93 6.09 14.06
CA VAL A 219 44.44 5.59 12.78
C VAL A 219 45.07 6.73 11.99
N GLY A 220 46.40 6.72 11.86
CA GLY A 220 47.18 7.74 11.14
C GLY A 220 46.97 7.77 9.61
N PRO A 221 47.68 8.65 8.88
CA PRO A 221 47.45 8.88 7.45
C PRO A 221 47.98 7.71 6.62
N GLY A 222 47.15 7.16 5.73
CA GLY A 222 47.43 5.88 5.06
C GLY A 222 47.47 4.67 6.00
N GLY A 223 47.11 4.86 7.29
CA GLY A 223 47.10 3.82 8.31
C GLY A 223 45.89 2.89 8.16
N THR A 224 45.99 1.72 8.80
CA THR A 224 44.89 0.76 8.86
C THR A 224 44.66 0.23 10.26
N VAL A 225 43.43 -0.16 10.55
CA VAL A 225 43.05 -0.97 11.72
C VAL A 225 42.25 -2.19 11.23
N THR A 226 42.36 -3.31 11.92
CA THR A 226 41.65 -4.56 11.57
C THR A 226 40.60 -4.86 12.62
N LEU A 227 39.35 -5.05 12.17
CA LEU A 227 38.23 -5.50 12.97
C LEU A 227 38.22 -7.03 12.99
N ASP A 228 38.23 -7.63 14.19
CA ASP A 228 38.17 -9.08 14.36
C ASP A 228 36.76 -9.52 14.79
N PHE A 229 36.04 -10.18 13.88
CA PHE A 229 34.70 -10.68 14.15
C PHE A 229 34.69 -12.18 14.53
N THR A 230 35.84 -12.85 14.64
CA THR A 230 35.90 -14.30 14.87
C THR A 230 35.32 -14.76 16.22
N GLY A 231 35.20 -13.84 17.19
CA GLY A 231 34.48 -14.06 18.45
C GLY A 231 33.02 -13.57 18.46
N SER A 232 32.61 -12.75 17.48
CA SER A 232 31.29 -12.09 17.43
C SER A 232 30.32 -12.73 16.44
N VAL A 233 30.80 -13.46 15.43
CA VAL A 233 29.96 -14.15 14.42
C VAL A 233 30.41 -15.60 14.19
N PRO A 234 29.51 -16.51 13.77
CA PRO A 234 29.87 -17.91 13.53
C PRO A 234 30.89 -18.08 12.39
N LYS A 235 31.71 -19.12 12.51
CA LYS A 235 32.64 -19.52 11.44
C LYS A 235 31.86 -19.85 10.16
N GLY A 236 32.21 -19.16 9.07
CA GLY A 236 31.55 -19.30 7.77
C GLY A 236 30.53 -18.19 7.47
N ALA A 237 30.33 -17.23 8.37
CA ALA A 237 29.72 -15.95 7.99
C ALA A 237 30.46 -15.34 6.78
N THR A 238 29.71 -14.78 5.84
CA THR A 238 30.22 -14.27 4.56
C THR A 238 30.38 -12.75 4.56
N SER A 239 29.57 -12.05 5.35
CA SER A 239 29.56 -10.59 5.43
C SER A 239 29.02 -10.14 6.78
N VAL A 240 29.44 -8.96 7.24
CA VAL A 240 29.00 -8.32 8.49
C VAL A 240 28.35 -6.98 8.20
N VAL A 241 27.39 -6.61 9.05
CA VAL A 241 26.77 -5.28 9.06
C VAL A 241 27.08 -4.60 10.39
N PHE A 242 27.76 -3.46 10.35
CA PHE A 242 28.12 -2.70 11.54
C PHE A 242 27.96 -1.20 11.29
N ASN A 243 27.62 -0.45 12.33
CA ASN A 243 27.70 1.00 12.28
C ASN A 243 29.15 1.43 12.51
N LEU A 244 29.71 2.19 11.58
CA LEU A 244 31.06 2.72 11.63
C LEU A 244 31.00 4.21 11.95
N THR A 245 31.46 4.61 13.13
CA THR A 245 31.57 6.02 13.54
C THR A 245 33.03 6.46 13.49
N GLY A 246 33.30 7.55 12.79
CA GLY A 246 34.57 8.27 12.87
C GLY A 246 34.45 9.49 13.76
N THR A 247 35.49 9.79 14.54
CA THR A 247 35.58 10.94 15.43
C THR A 247 37.01 11.48 15.52
N ASP A 248 37.16 12.69 16.07
CA ASP A 248 38.46 13.29 16.40
C ASP A 248 39.44 13.38 15.21
N ALA A 249 38.88 13.51 14.00
CA ALA A 249 39.63 13.67 12.77
C ALA A 249 40.49 14.96 12.81
N THR A 250 41.78 14.87 12.48
CA THR A 250 42.71 16.03 12.51
C THR A 250 42.89 16.73 11.15
N ALA A 251 42.39 16.13 10.07
CA ALA A 251 42.35 16.70 8.72
C ALA A 251 41.11 16.20 7.98
N PRO A 252 40.66 16.86 6.89
CA PRO A 252 39.64 16.28 6.01
C PRO A 252 40.12 14.91 5.51
N THR A 253 39.34 13.86 5.77
CA THR A 253 39.73 12.48 5.46
C THR A 253 38.54 11.63 5.02
N PHE A 254 38.83 10.42 4.58
CA PHE A 254 37.86 9.37 4.32
C PHE A 254 38.37 8.02 4.81
N VAL A 255 37.44 7.12 5.12
CA VAL A 255 37.71 5.75 5.57
C VAL A 255 37.10 4.77 4.59
N THR A 256 37.88 3.76 4.18
CA THR A 256 37.40 2.64 3.36
C THR A 256 37.41 1.36 4.18
N ALA A 257 36.30 0.63 4.23
CA ALA A 257 36.18 -0.69 4.82
C ALA A 257 36.24 -1.77 3.71
N TYR A 258 36.99 -2.85 3.94
CA TYR A 258 37.15 -3.92 2.95
C TYR A 258 37.57 -5.26 3.59
N PRO A 259 37.34 -6.40 2.92
CA PRO A 259 37.69 -7.70 3.48
C PRO A 259 39.20 -7.83 3.69
N THR A 260 39.64 -8.31 4.85
CA THR A 260 41.07 -8.45 5.13
C THR A 260 41.74 -9.41 4.13
N GLY A 261 42.90 -8.99 3.61
CA GLY A 261 43.64 -9.69 2.55
C GLY A 261 43.21 -9.36 1.12
N GLN A 262 42.19 -8.52 0.91
CA GLN A 262 41.81 -8.00 -0.41
C GLN A 262 42.42 -6.63 -0.71
N SER A 263 42.42 -6.22 -1.98
CA SER A 263 42.80 -4.86 -2.39
C SER A 263 41.77 -3.83 -1.90
N LYS A 264 42.24 -2.72 -1.32
CA LYS A 264 41.37 -1.59 -0.92
C LYS A 264 40.61 -1.04 -2.14
N PRO A 265 39.26 -0.96 -2.12
CA PRO A 265 38.48 -0.31 -3.17
C PRO A 265 38.62 1.22 -3.11
N ASP A 266 38.16 1.92 -4.16
CA ASP A 266 38.17 3.39 -4.22
C ASP A 266 37.00 4.06 -3.50
N ALA A 267 35.95 3.30 -3.17
CA ALA A 267 34.79 3.78 -2.42
C ALA A 267 35.17 4.16 -0.97
N SER A 268 34.47 5.16 -0.42
CA SER A 268 34.63 5.61 0.97
C SER A 268 33.36 5.39 1.77
N ASN A 269 33.46 4.67 2.89
CA ASN A 269 32.36 4.41 3.81
C ASN A 269 32.16 5.56 4.82
N LEU A 270 33.20 6.36 5.10
CA LEU A 270 33.08 7.63 5.82
C LEU A 270 33.83 8.74 5.08
N ASN A 271 33.31 9.96 5.20
CA ASN A 271 33.99 11.21 4.87
C ASN A 271 33.83 12.15 6.07
N LEU A 272 34.92 12.78 6.50
CA LEU A 272 34.98 13.52 7.76
C LEU A 272 35.76 14.81 7.59
N LEU A 273 35.24 15.90 8.15
CA LEU A 273 35.97 17.15 8.37
C LEU A 273 36.67 17.15 9.75
N PRO A 274 37.66 18.03 9.99
CA PRO A 274 38.35 18.10 11.27
C PRO A 274 37.39 18.33 12.44
N GLY A 275 37.49 17.51 13.49
CA GLY A 275 36.61 17.56 14.67
C GLY A 275 35.15 17.13 14.42
N GLN A 276 34.81 16.60 13.24
CA GLN A 276 33.49 16.01 12.97
C GLN A 276 33.41 14.60 13.56
N THR A 277 32.31 14.30 14.25
CA THR A 277 31.88 12.94 14.55
C THR A 277 30.76 12.58 13.57
N SER A 278 30.93 11.53 12.76
CA SER A 278 29.91 11.10 11.79
C SER A 278 29.87 9.57 11.66
N PRO A 279 28.69 8.95 11.68
CA PRO A 279 28.50 7.53 11.42
C PRO A 279 27.98 7.23 10.01
N ASN A 280 28.18 5.98 9.61
CA ASN A 280 27.51 5.34 8.48
C ASN A 280 27.33 3.84 8.79
N LEU A 281 26.20 3.25 8.41
CA LEU A 281 26.07 1.79 8.39
C LEU A 281 26.94 1.20 7.28
N VAL A 282 27.57 0.05 7.51
CA VAL A 282 28.53 -0.56 6.57
C VAL A 282 28.23 -2.04 6.42
N THR A 283 28.09 -2.52 5.17
CA THR A 283 27.90 -3.95 4.86
C THR A 283 29.10 -4.46 4.05
N VAL A 284 29.99 -5.22 4.68
CA VAL A 284 31.27 -5.61 4.07
C VAL A 284 31.50 -7.12 4.15
N PRO A 285 32.00 -7.78 3.08
CA PRO A 285 32.38 -9.19 3.15
C PRO A 285 33.50 -9.44 4.15
N LEU A 286 33.49 -10.60 4.79
CA LEU A 286 34.59 -11.02 5.66
C LEU A 286 35.77 -11.54 4.83
N GLY A 287 37.00 -11.23 5.28
CA GLY A 287 38.20 -11.91 4.82
C GLY A 287 38.14 -13.40 5.13
N ALA A 288 38.99 -14.21 4.48
CA ALA A 288 39.05 -15.66 4.71
C ALA A 288 39.43 -16.04 6.15
N ASP A 289 39.95 -15.08 6.92
CA ASP A 289 40.31 -15.17 8.33
C ASP A 289 39.23 -14.62 9.29
N GLY A 290 38.08 -14.18 8.77
CA GLY A 290 36.97 -13.62 9.56
C GLY A 290 37.11 -12.14 9.92
N ARG A 291 37.90 -11.37 9.18
CA ARG A 291 38.23 -9.96 9.51
C ARG A 291 37.91 -8.95 8.43
N VAL A 292 37.79 -7.69 8.83
CA VAL A 292 37.62 -6.51 7.96
C VAL A 292 38.75 -5.53 8.25
N THR A 293 39.33 -4.93 7.22
CA THR A 293 40.31 -3.86 7.36
C THR A 293 39.65 -2.51 7.09
N LEU A 294 39.89 -1.55 7.97
CA LEU A 294 39.55 -0.14 7.78
C LEU A 294 40.84 0.62 7.44
N ALA A 295 40.83 1.40 6.36
CA ALA A 295 41.95 2.25 5.96
C ALA A 295 41.58 3.73 6.03
N ASN A 296 42.38 4.54 6.73
CA ASN A 296 42.26 5.99 6.77
C ASN A 296 43.14 6.64 5.69
N ALA A 297 42.61 7.62 4.96
CA ALA A 297 43.35 8.30 3.89
C ALA A 297 44.34 9.35 4.42
N TYR A 298 43.88 10.31 5.23
CA TYR A 298 44.61 11.51 5.61
C TYR A 298 44.42 11.85 7.10
N GLY A 299 45.30 12.69 7.64
CA GLY A 299 45.30 13.05 9.06
C GLY A 299 45.35 11.82 9.98
N SER A 300 44.85 11.98 11.19
CA SER A 300 44.51 10.90 12.12
C SER A 300 43.02 10.93 12.42
N VAL A 301 42.41 9.77 12.69
CA VAL A 301 40.99 9.64 13.03
C VAL A 301 40.80 8.51 14.03
N ASP A 302 39.86 8.67 14.96
CA ASP A 302 39.40 7.59 15.81
C ASP A 302 38.18 6.90 15.20
N LEU A 303 38.18 5.56 15.21
CA LEU A 303 37.18 4.70 14.58
C LEU A 303 36.53 3.80 15.64
N ILE A 304 35.20 3.74 15.57
CA ILE A 304 34.35 2.97 16.45
C ILE A 304 33.47 2.08 15.57
N ALA A 305 33.37 0.79 15.87
CA ALA A 305 32.56 -0.16 15.11
C ALA A 305 31.60 -0.92 16.04
N ASP A 306 30.29 -0.72 15.85
CA ASP A 306 29.22 -1.36 16.61
C ASP A 306 28.45 -2.35 15.69
N LEU A 307 28.48 -3.66 15.99
CA LEU A 307 27.93 -4.73 15.14
C LEU A 307 26.40 -4.80 15.24
N ALA A 308 25.70 -4.83 14.10
CA ALA A 308 24.23 -4.95 13.99
C ALA A 308 23.75 -6.33 13.49
N GLY A 309 24.60 -7.08 12.80
CA GLY A 309 24.33 -8.46 12.41
C GLY A 309 25.27 -8.99 11.34
N TYR A 310 24.94 -10.16 10.79
CA TYR A 310 25.77 -10.82 9.78
C TYR A 310 24.96 -11.66 8.79
N TYR A 311 25.60 -12.02 7.68
CA TYR A 311 25.10 -12.96 6.68
C TYR A 311 25.93 -14.24 6.69
N GLY A 312 25.30 -15.39 6.48
CA GLY A 312 26.02 -16.66 6.38
C GLY A 312 25.11 -17.87 6.12
N PRO A 313 25.71 -19.06 5.95
CA PRO A 313 24.98 -20.30 5.65
C PRO A 313 24.18 -20.86 6.84
N GLN A 314 24.38 -20.33 8.05
CA GLN A 314 23.59 -20.66 9.25
C GLN A 314 22.46 -19.65 9.51
N SER A 315 22.46 -18.53 8.80
CA SER A 315 21.45 -17.49 8.93
C SER A 315 20.14 -17.92 8.27
N THR A 316 19.02 -17.43 8.80
CA THR A 316 17.68 -17.92 8.40
C THR A 316 16.73 -16.81 7.98
N LEU A 317 17.00 -15.54 8.30
CA LEU A 317 16.08 -14.45 8.03
C LEU A 317 16.23 -13.94 6.59
N ALA A 318 15.13 -13.87 5.85
CA ALA A 318 15.07 -13.28 4.53
C ALA A 318 14.71 -11.81 4.60
N PHE A 319 15.19 -11.03 3.63
CA PHE A 319 14.86 -9.61 3.50
C PHE A 319 13.60 -9.42 2.67
N PHE A 320 12.71 -8.58 3.19
CA PHE A 320 11.47 -8.16 2.54
C PHE A 320 11.53 -6.64 2.37
N PRO A 321 11.79 -6.14 1.14
CA PRO A 321 11.84 -4.70 0.89
C PRO A 321 10.45 -4.08 0.90
N LEU A 322 10.34 -2.89 1.45
CA LEU A 322 9.13 -2.08 1.44
C LEU A 322 9.36 -0.81 0.62
N GLN A 323 8.28 -0.14 0.25
CA GLN A 323 8.36 1.28 -0.11
C GLN A 323 8.63 2.10 1.18
N PRO A 324 9.50 3.12 1.16
CA PRO A 324 9.81 3.92 2.34
C PRO A 324 8.56 4.46 3.04
N LEU A 325 8.42 4.17 4.33
CA LEU A 325 7.20 4.39 5.11
C LEU A 325 7.52 5.01 6.47
N ARG A 326 6.91 6.16 6.79
CA ARG A 326 7.12 6.80 8.09
C ARG A 326 6.38 6.05 9.20
N THR A 327 7.13 5.53 10.16
CA THR A 327 6.65 4.79 11.34
C THR A 327 6.79 5.58 12.65
N LEU A 328 7.68 6.58 12.66
CA LEU A 328 7.75 7.59 13.72
C LEU A 328 7.96 8.97 13.09
N ASP A 329 7.24 9.97 13.60
CA ASP A 329 7.55 11.38 13.46
C ASP A 329 7.29 12.06 14.81
N THR A 330 8.33 12.55 15.50
CA THR A 330 8.13 13.27 16.78
C THR A 330 7.80 14.76 16.60
N ARG A 331 7.63 15.18 15.34
CA ARG A 331 7.03 16.45 14.92
C ARG A 331 5.55 16.17 14.66
N ASP A 332 4.63 17.09 14.98
CA ASP A 332 3.20 16.84 14.69
C ASP A 332 2.84 17.08 13.22
N ALA A 333 1.56 16.88 12.90
CA ALA A 333 0.96 17.09 11.57
C ALA A 333 1.19 18.48 10.93
N GLN A 334 1.70 19.48 11.68
CA GLN A 334 2.16 20.79 11.22
C GLN A 334 3.45 21.32 11.92
N GLY A 335 4.03 20.62 12.92
CA GLY A 335 5.21 20.97 13.72
C GLY A 335 5.20 20.70 15.25
N ASN A 336 4.07 20.74 16.00
CA ASN A 336 4.00 20.50 17.47
C ASN A 336 2.53 20.27 17.99
N PRO A 337 2.22 19.16 18.70
CA PRO A 337 2.88 18.78 19.95
C PRO A 337 4.19 18.02 19.75
N ARG A 338 5.24 18.69 20.17
CA ARG A 338 6.60 18.18 20.22
C ARG A 338 6.70 17.12 21.32
N GLU A 339 6.95 15.88 20.95
CA GLU A 339 7.59 14.86 21.81
C GLU A 339 9.05 14.57 21.37
N PRO A 340 9.92 15.59 21.16
CA PRO A 340 11.32 15.38 20.89
C PRO A 340 11.96 14.62 22.04
N LEU A 341 12.77 13.62 21.70
CA LEU A 341 13.44 12.81 22.71
C LEU A 341 14.34 13.72 23.55
N GLY A 342 14.05 13.77 24.84
CA GLY A 342 14.84 14.52 25.83
C GLY A 342 16.20 13.87 26.09
N PRO A 343 17.01 14.46 26.98
CA PRO A 343 18.30 13.91 27.34
C PRO A 343 18.12 12.62 28.15
N ASN A 344 18.73 11.53 27.69
CA ASN A 344 18.45 10.15 28.12
C ASN A 344 16.97 9.73 27.93
N GLY A 345 16.29 10.34 26.96
CA GLY A 345 14.92 9.96 26.58
C GLY A 345 14.94 8.76 25.64
N THR A 346 14.01 7.83 25.86
CA THR A 346 13.72 6.72 24.96
C THR A 346 12.31 6.84 24.42
N HIS A 347 12.13 6.61 23.13
CA HIS A 347 10.83 6.44 22.48
C HIS A 347 10.75 5.03 21.89
N THR A 348 9.71 4.28 22.22
CA THR A 348 9.46 2.97 21.61
C THR A 348 8.81 3.17 20.24
N VAL A 349 9.37 2.56 19.20
CA VAL A 349 8.78 2.47 17.87
C VAL A 349 8.04 1.14 17.79
N ASP A 350 6.73 1.21 17.59
CA ASP A 350 5.88 0.04 17.45
C ASP A 350 5.71 -0.30 15.97
N PHE A 351 6.28 -1.43 15.54
CA PHE A 351 6.10 -1.94 14.19
C PHE A 351 4.99 -3.00 14.08
N SER A 352 4.26 -3.29 15.17
CA SER A 352 3.07 -4.14 15.08
C SER A 352 2.03 -3.49 14.17
N GLY A 353 1.37 -4.30 13.34
CA GLY A 353 0.47 -3.78 12.29
C GLY A 353 1.15 -3.24 11.03
N TRP A 354 2.47 -2.98 11.07
CA TRP A 354 3.29 -2.65 9.89
C TRP A 354 4.07 -3.86 9.36
N LEU A 355 4.48 -4.73 10.27
CA LEU A 355 5.27 -5.92 10.00
C LEU A 355 4.46 -7.20 10.35
N PRO A 356 4.84 -8.37 9.79
CA PRO A 356 4.29 -9.64 10.23
C PRO A 356 4.89 -10.07 11.57
N ASN A 357 4.16 -10.88 12.34
CA ASN A 357 4.62 -11.48 13.60
C ASN A 357 5.92 -12.32 13.49
N SER A 358 6.36 -12.67 12.27
CA SER A 358 7.63 -13.35 12.00
C SER A 358 8.83 -12.41 11.79
N ALA A 359 8.61 -11.09 11.79
CA ALA A 359 9.67 -10.09 11.67
C ALA A 359 10.55 -10.08 12.93
N ALA A 360 11.86 -10.28 12.72
CA ALA A 360 12.87 -10.36 13.76
C ALA A 360 13.83 -9.16 13.77
N ALA A 361 13.90 -8.39 12.67
CA ALA A 361 14.60 -7.12 12.61
C ALA A 361 13.93 -6.16 11.61
N ALA A 362 13.96 -4.86 11.91
CA ALA A 362 13.51 -3.80 11.02
C ALA A 362 14.72 -3.13 10.33
N VAL A 363 14.51 -2.62 9.12
CA VAL A 363 15.49 -1.85 8.33
C VAL A 363 14.88 -0.49 8.02
N PHE A 364 15.45 0.58 8.57
CA PHE A 364 14.90 1.92 8.47
C PHE A 364 15.96 3.00 8.39
N THR A 365 15.63 4.12 7.75
CA THR A 365 16.40 5.35 7.89
C THR A 365 15.92 6.08 9.15
N MET A 366 16.87 6.49 10.00
CA MET A 366 16.57 7.33 11.15
C MET A 366 17.13 8.73 10.89
N THR A 367 16.25 9.72 10.82
CA THR A 367 16.60 11.12 10.60
C THR A 367 16.37 11.91 11.86
N ALA A 368 17.34 12.74 12.26
CA ALA A 368 17.24 13.62 13.41
C ALA A 368 17.32 15.08 12.96
N SER A 369 16.53 15.96 13.59
CA SER A 369 16.50 17.39 13.29
C SER A 369 16.22 18.22 14.55
N ASN A 370 16.39 19.55 14.46
CA ASN A 370 16.24 20.47 15.60
C ASN A 370 17.12 20.09 16.82
N VAL A 371 18.28 19.48 16.59
CA VAL A 371 19.24 19.05 17.61
C VAL A 371 19.72 20.25 18.42
N THR A 372 19.43 20.28 19.72
CA THR A 372 19.76 21.44 20.59
C THR A 372 21.12 21.36 21.26
N GLN A 373 21.73 20.18 21.35
CA GLN A 373 23.09 19.93 21.87
C GLN A 373 23.71 18.75 21.13
N SER A 374 25.04 18.72 21.00
CA SER A 374 25.71 17.57 20.38
C SER A 374 25.39 16.28 21.12
N THR A 375 24.90 15.29 20.37
CA THR A 375 24.29 14.07 20.92
C THR A 375 24.63 12.86 20.06
N PHE A 376 24.26 11.69 20.57
CA PHE A 376 24.04 10.52 19.73
C PHE A 376 22.64 9.98 19.94
N LEU A 377 22.10 9.43 18.86
CA LEU A 377 20.95 8.54 18.87
C LEU A 377 21.39 7.10 18.68
N ALA A 378 20.67 6.18 19.31
CA ALA A 378 20.85 4.74 19.16
C ALA A 378 19.49 4.06 19.01
N ALA A 379 19.45 2.93 18.32
CA ALA A 379 18.27 2.10 18.16
C ALA A 379 18.60 0.65 18.52
N ALA A 380 17.77 0.03 19.35
CA ALA A 380 17.96 -1.34 19.81
C ALA A 380 16.61 -2.05 20.00
N ARG A 381 16.64 -3.34 20.33
CA ARG A 381 15.45 -4.12 20.67
C ARG A 381 14.68 -3.46 21.82
N HIS A 382 13.35 -3.48 21.77
CA HIS A 382 12.55 -2.96 22.88
C HIS A 382 12.88 -3.67 24.20
N GLY A 383 13.03 -2.88 25.27
CA GLY A 383 13.47 -3.33 26.59
C GLY A 383 14.98 -3.19 26.83
N THR A 384 15.73 -2.54 25.93
CA THR A 384 17.17 -2.28 26.10
C THR A 384 17.43 -1.25 27.19
N SER A 385 18.12 -1.64 28.27
CA SER A 385 18.43 -0.76 29.41
C SER A 385 19.83 -0.13 29.39
N GLU A 386 20.75 -0.65 28.58
CA GLU A 386 22.14 -0.15 28.50
C GLU A 386 22.48 0.33 27.08
N TRP A 387 22.77 1.62 26.95
CA TRP A 387 23.05 2.28 25.68
C TRP A 387 24.55 2.51 25.50
N THR A 388 25.26 1.46 25.07
CA THR A 388 26.72 1.47 24.86
C THR A 388 27.12 1.83 23.42
N THR A 389 26.24 1.61 22.46
CA THR A 389 26.44 1.86 21.01
C THR A 389 25.85 3.20 20.57
N SER A 390 26.22 3.65 19.37
CA SER A 390 25.57 4.80 18.70
C SER A 390 25.29 4.49 17.24
N ASN A 391 24.13 4.91 16.73
CA ASN A 391 23.76 4.80 15.32
C ASN A 391 23.89 6.14 14.59
N LEU A 392 23.48 7.26 15.20
CA LEU A 392 23.55 8.59 14.57
C LEU A 392 24.19 9.60 15.53
N ASN A 393 25.29 10.24 15.13
CA ASN A 393 25.97 11.27 15.91
C ASN A 393 25.72 12.63 15.24
N LEU A 394 25.34 13.64 16.04
CA LEU A 394 24.91 14.95 15.54
C LEU A 394 25.54 16.08 16.36
N ALA A 395 25.90 17.17 15.68
CA ALA A 395 26.19 18.45 16.31
C ALA A 395 24.91 19.26 16.59
N ALA A 396 25.00 20.24 17.50
CA ALA A 396 23.90 21.19 17.71
C ALA A 396 23.56 21.95 16.41
N GLY A 397 22.28 22.01 16.07
CA GLY A 397 21.76 22.61 14.83
C GLY A 397 21.86 21.74 13.58
N GLN A 398 22.43 20.53 13.66
CA GLN A 398 22.53 19.62 12.53
C GLN A 398 21.21 18.88 12.28
N THR A 399 20.89 18.67 11.00
CA THR A 399 19.96 17.63 10.54
C THR A 399 20.79 16.55 9.85
N ALA A 400 20.54 15.28 10.17
CA ALA A 400 21.22 14.16 9.51
C ALA A 400 20.41 12.87 9.56
N ALA A 401 20.71 11.98 8.62
CA ALA A 401 20.18 10.62 8.53
C ALA A 401 21.30 9.57 8.67
N ASN A 402 20.94 8.37 9.12
CA ASN A 402 21.71 7.14 8.92
C ASN A 402 20.75 5.95 8.73
N MET A 403 21.16 4.96 7.95
CA MET A 403 20.43 3.69 7.84
C MET A 403 20.69 2.80 9.06
N ILE A 404 19.68 2.07 9.51
CA ILE A 404 19.71 1.22 10.70
C ILE A 404 19.11 -0.14 10.39
N ILE A 405 19.75 -1.18 10.90
CA ILE A 405 19.15 -2.50 11.07
C ILE A 405 19.17 -2.79 12.58
N THR A 406 18.01 -3.09 13.16
CA THR A 406 17.90 -3.41 14.59
C THR A 406 16.98 -4.60 14.83
N ALA A 407 17.31 -5.43 15.83
CA ALA A 407 16.47 -6.53 16.28
C ALA A 407 15.14 -6.02 16.85
N LEU A 408 14.08 -6.79 16.66
CA LEU A 408 12.76 -6.54 17.24
C LEU A 408 12.52 -7.42 18.48
N SER A 409 11.69 -6.92 19.40
CA SER A 409 11.08 -7.73 20.44
C SER A 409 10.01 -8.68 19.86
N SER A 410 9.53 -9.64 20.64
CA SER A 410 8.48 -10.58 20.21
C SER A 410 7.14 -9.92 19.90
N ASP A 411 6.91 -8.70 20.37
CA ASP A 411 5.78 -7.84 20.07
C ASP A 411 6.10 -6.76 19.00
N GLN A 412 7.16 -6.97 18.20
CA GLN A 412 7.55 -6.17 17.04
C GLN A 412 7.98 -4.72 17.36
N LYS A 413 8.61 -4.50 18.51
CA LYS A 413 9.05 -3.15 18.93
C LYS A 413 10.56 -2.99 18.93
N ALA A 414 10.99 -1.76 18.68
CA ALA A 414 12.36 -1.29 18.91
C ALA A 414 12.31 -0.02 19.79
N ASP A 415 13.38 0.27 20.51
CA ASP A 415 13.54 1.51 21.26
C ASP A 415 14.55 2.41 20.54
N VAL A 416 14.22 3.69 20.38
CA VAL A 416 15.14 4.74 19.95
C VAL A 416 15.48 5.62 21.14
N PHE A 417 16.77 5.83 21.40
CA PHE A 417 17.31 6.55 22.53
C PHE A 417 18.06 7.81 22.10
N ASN A 418 17.89 8.92 22.83
CA ASN A 418 18.69 10.14 22.70
C ASN A 418 19.55 10.39 23.95
N ARG A 419 20.86 10.63 23.77
CA ARG A 419 21.77 10.86 24.89
C ARG A 419 21.66 12.25 25.53
N ASN A 420 21.80 13.31 24.73
CA ASN A 420 21.95 14.69 25.19
C ASN A 420 20.93 15.63 24.51
N GLY A 421 20.65 16.75 25.18
CA GLY A 421 19.74 17.77 24.65
C GLY A 421 18.34 17.25 24.31
N ARG A 422 17.67 17.97 23.41
CA ARG A 422 16.45 17.57 22.70
C ARG A 422 16.72 17.51 21.20
N THR A 423 16.08 16.57 20.52
CA THR A 423 16.03 16.44 19.05
C THR A 423 14.69 15.87 18.63
N ASP A 424 14.19 16.30 17.48
CA ASP A 424 13.10 15.60 16.80
C ASP A 424 13.69 14.37 16.07
N VAL A 425 12.92 13.29 15.98
CA VAL A 425 13.32 12.01 15.36
C VAL A 425 12.23 11.54 14.38
N LEU A 426 12.68 11.08 13.22
CA LEU A 426 11.86 10.45 12.20
C LEU A 426 12.40 9.03 11.97
N VAL A 427 11.51 8.06 11.75
CA VAL A 427 11.86 6.68 11.40
C VAL A 427 11.12 6.27 10.13
N ASP A 428 11.86 6.15 9.03
CA ASP A 428 11.34 5.78 7.72
C ASP A 428 11.75 4.33 7.38
N LEU A 429 10.81 3.40 7.56
CA LEU A 429 10.94 1.96 7.35
C LEU A 429 11.11 1.65 5.86
N ALA A 430 12.21 0.96 5.51
CA ALA A 430 12.58 0.58 4.14
C ALA A 430 12.48 -0.94 3.89
N GLY A 431 12.31 -1.74 4.94
CA GLY A 431 12.13 -3.18 4.84
C GLY A 431 12.27 -3.88 6.19
N TYR A 432 12.20 -5.21 6.17
CA TYR A 432 12.36 -6.03 7.37
C TYR A 432 13.01 -7.38 7.08
N PHE A 433 13.48 -8.02 8.14
CA PHE A 433 13.97 -9.40 8.12
C PHE A 433 13.02 -10.31 8.88
N ALA A 434 12.54 -11.36 8.22
CA ALA A 434 11.65 -12.36 8.81
C ALA A 434 12.08 -13.78 8.39
N ALA A 435 11.61 -14.80 9.10
CA ALA A 435 11.70 -16.16 8.58
C ALA A 435 10.93 -16.27 7.24
N PRO A 436 11.47 -16.94 6.20
CA PRO A 436 10.76 -17.21 4.96
C PRO A 436 9.37 -17.80 5.22
N THR A 437 8.33 -17.21 4.65
CA THR A 437 6.98 -17.76 4.73
C THR A 437 6.87 -18.92 3.74
N PRO A 438 6.44 -20.12 4.15
CA PRO A 438 6.15 -21.20 3.21
C PRO A 438 5.13 -20.71 2.17
N ALA A 439 5.33 -21.05 0.89
CA ALA A 439 4.31 -20.81 -0.13
C ALA A 439 2.99 -21.43 0.31
N CYS A 440 1.89 -20.70 0.22
CA CYS A 440 0.60 -21.19 0.69
C CYS A 440 0.21 -22.49 -0.04
N GLN A 441 -0.12 -23.54 0.72
CA GLN A 441 -0.41 -24.89 0.21
C GLN A 441 -1.90 -25.20 0.16
N SER A 442 -2.72 -24.48 0.93
CA SER A 442 -4.16 -24.71 1.05
C SER A 442 -4.87 -23.45 1.52
N ASP A 443 -6.10 -23.26 1.03
CA ASP A 443 -7.01 -22.17 1.40
C ASP A 443 -6.32 -20.79 1.36
N CYS A 444 -5.68 -20.53 0.22
CA CYS A 444 -4.92 -19.34 -0.12
C CYS A 444 -5.82 -18.26 -0.70
N VAL A 445 -5.51 -16.98 -0.47
CA VAL A 445 -6.26 -15.89 -1.11
C VAL A 445 -5.61 -15.53 -2.44
N PHE A 446 -6.41 -15.48 -3.49
CA PHE A 446 -6.06 -14.87 -4.77
C PHE A 446 -6.91 -13.62 -4.99
N THR A 447 -6.29 -12.56 -5.50
CA THR A 447 -6.90 -11.26 -5.76
C THR A 447 -6.57 -10.79 -7.18
N TRP A 448 -7.46 -10.02 -7.79
CA TRP A 448 -7.22 -9.42 -9.11
C TRP A 448 -7.82 -8.01 -9.20
N GLY A 449 -7.58 -7.33 -10.33
CA GLY A 449 -8.04 -5.96 -10.55
C GLY A 449 -7.04 -4.89 -10.12
N MET A 450 -7.49 -3.93 -9.30
CA MET A 450 -6.69 -2.75 -8.94
C MET A 450 -5.54 -3.15 -8.03
N GLY A 451 -4.33 -2.64 -8.31
CA GLY A 451 -3.15 -2.87 -7.48
C GLY A 451 -2.57 -1.59 -6.86
N SER A 452 -3.06 -0.41 -7.20
CA SER A 452 -2.41 0.89 -6.88
C SER A 452 -2.30 1.21 -5.39
N LEU A 453 -3.11 0.57 -4.54
CA LEU A 453 -3.06 0.67 -3.08
C LEU A 453 -2.67 -0.67 -2.44
N GLY A 454 -1.99 -1.56 -3.17
CA GLY A 454 -1.52 -2.83 -2.61
C GLY A 454 -2.59 -3.92 -2.43
N GLN A 455 -3.80 -3.77 -3.00
CA GLN A 455 -4.92 -4.73 -2.86
C GLN A 455 -4.59 -6.15 -3.35
N LYS A 456 -3.50 -6.34 -4.09
CA LYS A 456 -3.00 -7.66 -4.49
C LYS A 456 -2.33 -8.45 -3.36
N ALA A 457 -1.95 -7.78 -2.27
CA ALA A 457 -1.11 -8.34 -1.20
C ALA A 457 0.19 -9.00 -1.71
N ASP A 458 0.72 -8.49 -2.83
CA ASP A 458 1.87 -9.04 -3.55
C ASP A 458 3.18 -8.26 -3.33
N GLY A 459 3.19 -7.35 -2.34
CA GLY A 459 4.32 -6.46 -2.06
C GLY A 459 4.54 -5.38 -3.14
N THR A 460 3.56 -5.15 -4.01
CA THR A 460 3.62 -4.12 -5.06
C THR A 460 2.37 -3.25 -5.09
N THR A 461 2.54 -2.08 -5.71
CA THR A 461 1.47 -1.15 -6.09
C THR A 461 1.20 -1.17 -7.61
N THR A 462 1.67 -2.20 -8.31
CA THR A 462 1.82 -2.15 -9.79
C THR A 462 0.49 -2.30 -10.53
N HIS A 463 0.32 -1.48 -11.57
CA HIS A 463 -0.84 -1.53 -12.47
C HIS A 463 -0.75 -2.66 -13.51
N GLU A 464 0.46 -3.07 -13.92
CA GLU A 464 0.74 -3.88 -15.13
C GLU A 464 0.26 -5.35 -15.10
N ALA A 465 -0.42 -5.79 -14.04
CA ALA A 465 -0.82 -7.19 -13.84
C ALA A 465 -2.25 -7.30 -13.27
N HIS A 466 -3.28 -7.12 -14.10
CA HIS A 466 -4.69 -7.25 -13.68
C HIS A 466 -5.17 -8.71 -13.52
N GLY A 467 -4.31 -9.71 -13.69
CA GLY A 467 -4.64 -11.11 -13.48
C GLY A 467 -4.59 -11.56 -12.00
N PRO A 468 -5.09 -12.76 -11.68
CA PRO A 468 -5.08 -13.31 -10.34
C PRO A 468 -3.66 -13.46 -9.78
N SER A 469 -3.44 -12.87 -8.61
CA SER A 469 -2.18 -12.86 -7.85
C SER A 469 -2.44 -13.41 -6.45
N VAL A 470 -1.49 -14.18 -5.91
CA VAL A 470 -1.63 -14.76 -4.56
C VAL A 470 -1.24 -13.73 -3.48
N ALA A 471 -2.12 -13.52 -2.51
CA ALA A 471 -1.85 -12.68 -1.34
C ALA A 471 -0.85 -13.36 -0.40
N TYR A 472 0.20 -12.66 0.02
CA TYR A 472 1.24 -13.26 0.86
C TYR A 472 0.83 -13.39 2.34
N GLY A 473 1.49 -14.31 3.07
CA GLY A 473 1.35 -14.43 4.53
C GLY A 473 0.05 -15.05 5.02
N VAL A 474 -1.00 -15.12 4.19
CA VAL A 474 -2.34 -15.55 4.58
C VAL A 474 -2.68 -16.91 3.96
N SER A 475 -3.19 -17.81 4.81
CA SER A 475 -3.56 -19.19 4.50
C SER A 475 -4.58 -19.70 5.53
N ASN A 476 -5.21 -20.84 5.26
CA ASN A 476 -6.33 -21.38 6.07
C ASN A 476 -7.53 -20.41 6.07
N VAL A 477 -7.80 -19.76 4.93
CA VAL A 477 -8.89 -18.80 4.78
C VAL A 477 -10.20 -19.49 4.46
N VAL A 478 -11.27 -19.11 5.16
CA VAL A 478 -12.62 -19.67 4.97
C VAL A 478 -13.57 -18.71 4.27
N ALA A 479 -13.28 -17.41 4.25
CA ALA A 479 -14.02 -16.40 3.50
C ALA A 479 -13.14 -15.20 3.11
N THR A 480 -13.51 -14.52 2.03
CA THR A 480 -12.90 -13.26 1.58
C THR A 480 -13.96 -12.21 1.28
N ALA A 481 -13.62 -10.95 1.46
CA ALA A 481 -14.44 -9.80 1.05
C ALA A 481 -13.54 -8.71 0.46
N GLN A 482 -14.08 -7.81 -0.36
CA GLN A 482 -13.34 -6.69 -0.94
C GLN A 482 -14.30 -5.57 -1.33
N ASP A 483 -13.91 -4.33 -1.02
CA ASP A 483 -14.57 -3.10 -1.45
C ASP A 483 -13.85 -2.52 -2.71
N GLN A 484 -13.77 -1.19 -2.87
CA GLN A 484 -13.03 -0.58 -3.98
C GLN A 484 -11.51 -0.48 -3.70
N TYR A 485 -11.13 -0.39 -2.43
CA TYR A 485 -9.78 -0.04 -1.98
C TYR A 485 -9.15 -1.07 -1.05
N HIS A 486 -9.93 -1.91 -0.38
CA HIS A 486 -9.47 -2.89 0.62
C HIS A 486 -9.92 -4.32 0.30
N VAL A 487 -9.16 -5.29 0.79
CA VAL A 487 -9.46 -6.73 0.75
C VAL A 487 -9.33 -7.30 2.15
N TYR A 488 -10.24 -8.20 2.49
CA TYR A 488 -10.37 -8.82 3.80
C TYR A 488 -10.37 -10.35 3.67
N ALA A 489 -9.78 -11.04 4.65
CA ALA A 489 -9.75 -12.50 4.75
C ALA A 489 -10.10 -12.96 6.16
N LEU A 490 -11.04 -13.89 6.27
CA LEU A 490 -11.37 -14.59 7.52
C LEU A 490 -10.66 -15.94 7.55
N LYS A 491 -9.82 -16.17 8.55
CA LYS A 491 -9.13 -17.44 8.75
C LYS A 491 -9.96 -18.43 9.57
N SER A 492 -9.67 -19.71 9.43
CA SER A 492 -10.33 -20.81 10.17
C SER A 492 -10.13 -20.77 11.69
N ASP A 493 -9.19 -19.95 12.17
CA ASP A 493 -8.95 -19.67 13.59
C ASP A 493 -9.82 -18.52 14.15
N GLY A 494 -10.72 -17.95 13.33
CA GLY A 494 -11.60 -16.86 13.73
C GLY A 494 -10.94 -15.47 13.74
N THR A 495 -9.71 -15.34 13.22
CA THR A 495 -9.04 -14.04 13.02
C THR A 495 -9.37 -13.44 11.65
N VAL A 496 -9.46 -12.11 11.60
CA VAL A 496 -9.68 -11.34 10.36
C VAL A 496 -8.39 -10.63 9.97
N TRP A 497 -8.10 -10.58 8.68
CA TRP A 497 -6.93 -9.93 8.09
C TRP A 497 -7.35 -8.99 6.98
N GLU A 498 -6.62 -7.90 6.78
CA GLU A 498 -6.94 -6.83 5.82
C GLU A 498 -5.70 -6.24 5.14
N TRP A 499 -5.89 -5.66 3.95
CA TRP A 499 -4.86 -4.92 3.20
C TRP A 499 -5.53 -4.06 2.11
N GLY A 500 -4.76 -3.18 1.48
CA GLY A 500 -5.28 -2.19 0.55
C GLY A 500 -5.07 -0.76 1.05
N GLY A 501 -5.99 0.16 0.71
CA GLY A 501 -5.98 1.56 1.14
C GLY A 501 -5.92 1.80 2.66
N ASN A 502 -5.70 3.05 3.05
CA ASN A 502 -5.77 3.53 4.43
C ASN A 502 -6.09 5.04 4.49
N GLY A 503 -6.94 5.52 3.58
CA GLY A 503 -7.22 6.94 3.38
C GLY A 503 -7.98 7.59 4.54
N ALA A 504 -8.96 6.89 5.11
CA ALA A 504 -9.74 7.27 6.28
C ALA A 504 -9.27 6.62 7.60
N GLY A 505 -8.30 5.69 7.56
CA GLY A 505 -7.83 4.95 8.74
C GLY A 505 -8.45 3.55 8.82
N GLU A 506 -8.76 2.98 7.66
CA GLU A 506 -9.46 1.72 7.47
C GLU A 506 -8.63 0.50 7.89
N LEU A 507 -7.30 0.60 7.80
CA LEU A 507 -6.41 -0.40 8.39
C LEU A 507 -6.33 -0.18 9.89
N THR A 508 -6.80 -1.15 10.66
CA THR A 508 -6.74 -1.17 12.14
C THR A 508 -5.34 -1.47 12.69
N ASN A 509 -4.31 -0.97 11.99
CA ASN A 509 -2.90 -1.10 12.32
C ASN A 509 -2.35 0.06 13.16
N GLY A 510 -3.21 0.96 13.64
CA GLY A 510 -2.85 2.05 14.54
C GLY A 510 -2.44 3.37 13.88
N HIS A 511 -2.53 3.50 12.55
CA HIS A 511 -2.30 4.78 11.86
C HIS A 511 -3.61 5.58 11.72
N PRO A 512 -3.66 6.88 12.08
CA PRO A 512 -4.82 7.72 11.77
C PRO A 512 -4.94 7.92 10.26
N GLY A 513 -6.16 7.91 9.71
CA GLY A 513 -6.38 8.23 8.30
C GLY A 513 -5.79 9.58 7.89
N GLY A 514 -5.52 9.76 6.60
CA GLY A 514 -5.02 11.02 6.05
C GLY A 514 -5.98 12.21 6.24
N GLY A 515 -7.22 11.96 6.68
CA GLY A 515 -8.23 12.99 6.97
C GLY A 515 -8.72 13.75 5.75
N VAL A 516 -8.38 13.28 4.55
CA VAL A 516 -8.65 13.97 3.28
C VAL A 516 -9.17 13.02 2.21
N ASP A 517 -9.82 13.64 1.23
CA ASP A 517 -10.49 13.02 0.08
C ASP A 517 -9.64 11.92 -0.58
N VAL A 518 -10.23 10.72 -0.73
CA VAL A 518 -9.61 9.57 -1.43
C VAL A 518 -9.21 9.92 -2.87
N THR A 519 -9.80 10.99 -3.43
CA THR A 519 -9.49 11.52 -4.76
C THR A 519 -8.12 12.21 -4.90
N TYR A 520 -7.38 12.45 -3.81
CA TYR A 520 -6.07 13.13 -3.83
C TYR A 520 -4.97 12.41 -3.01
N LEU A 521 -5.01 11.09 -2.92
CA LEU A 521 -3.97 10.31 -2.24
C LEU A 521 -2.62 10.37 -2.97
N GLY A 522 -1.72 11.23 -2.48
CA GLY A 522 -0.28 11.07 -2.64
C GLY A 522 0.26 10.10 -1.59
N ASN A 523 1.08 9.15 -2.03
CA ASN A 523 2.06 8.32 -1.30
C ASN A 523 1.94 8.23 0.24
N GLY A 524 1.53 7.06 0.76
CA GLY A 524 1.79 6.65 2.15
C GLY A 524 0.66 5.90 2.88
N PHE A 525 -0.57 5.95 2.37
CA PHE A 525 -1.76 5.46 3.05
C PHE A 525 -2.30 4.15 2.45
N TYR A 526 -1.54 3.06 2.59
CA TYR A 526 -1.96 1.70 2.21
C TYR A 526 -1.02 0.62 2.75
N SER A 527 -1.48 -0.63 2.75
CA SER A 527 -0.65 -1.82 2.95
C SER A 527 -0.64 -2.72 1.72
N THR A 528 0.57 -3.09 1.28
CA THR A 528 0.82 -4.08 0.22
C THR A 528 0.96 -5.51 0.75
N MET A 529 0.70 -5.72 2.05
CA MET A 529 0.78 -6.98 2.77
C MET A 529 -0.42 -7.14 3.72
N PRO A 530 -0.96 -8.34 3.93
CA PRO A 530 -2.03 -8.55 4.91
C PRO A 530 -1.60 -8.28 6.36
N THR A 531 -2.39 -7.48 7.07
CA THR A 531 -2.27 -7.19 8.50
C THR A 531 -3.45 -7.82 9.24
N GLN A 532 -3.33 -8.10 10.54
CA GLN A 532 -4.43 -8.66 11.32
C GLN A 532 -5.31 -7.54 11.91
N VAL A 533 -6.63 -7.66 11.78
CA VAL A 533 -7.59 -6.71 12.37
C VAL A 533 -7.59 -6.84 13.90
N LEU A 534 -7.26 -5.75 14.60
CA LEU A 534 -7.11 -5.77 16.06
C LEU A 534 -8.46 -5.78 16.79
N GLY A 535 -8.53 -6.55 17.87
CA GLY A 535 -9.73 -6.73 18.71
C GLY A 535 -10.69 -7.83 18.24
N LEU A 536 -10.55 -8.33 17.01
CA LEU A 536 -11.41 -9.40 16.47
C LEU A 536 -10.89 -10.81 16.80
N HIS A 537 -11.84 -11.65 17.21
CA HIS A 537 -11.68 -13.06 17.56
C HIS A 537 -13.05 -13.74 17.49
N ASP A 538 -13.05 -15.07 17.33
CA ASP A 538 -14.25 -15.92 17.22
C ASP A 538 -15.22 -15.47 16.09
N ILE A 539 -14.66 -14.92 15.01
CA ILE A 539 -15.43 -14.44 13.85
C ILE A 539 -15.89 -15.59 12.96
N THR A 540 -17.12 -15.48 12.45
CA THR A 540 -17.82 -16.53 11.69
C THR A 540 -18.24 -16.09 10.29
N ALA A 541 -18.35 -14.78 10.04
CA ALA A 541 -18.55 -14.20 8.71
C ALA A 541 -17.92 -12.80 8.65
N ILE A 542 -17.53 -12.39 7.44
CA ILE A 542 -17.03 -11.04 7.14
C ILE A 542 -17.71 -10.48 5.89
N VAL A 543 -17.83 -9.16 5.83
CA VAL A 543 -18.10 -8.33 4.65
C VAL A 543 -17.21 -7.07 4.76
N PRO A 544 -17.13 -6.16 3.78
CA PRO A 544 -16.30 -4.97 3.92
C PRO A 544 -16.61 -4.18 5.20
N GLY A 545 -15.57 -3.80 5.94
CA GLY A 545 -15.65 -3.08 7.22
C GLY A 545 -16.37 -3.79 8.38
N HIS A 546 -16.84 -5.03 8.24
CA HIS A 546 -17.72 -5.66 9.23
C HIS A 546 -17.49 -7.17 9.44
N ALA A 547 -17.66 -7.62 10.69
CA ALA A 547 -17.52 -9.01 11.12
C ALA A 547 -18.65 -9.46 12.05
N LEU A 548 -19.09 -10.72 11.88
CA LEU A 548 -20.06 -11.40 12.76
C LEU A 548 -19.32 -12.34 13.70
N ARG A 549 -19.35 -12.07 15.00
CA ARG A 549 -18.82 -12.97 16.03
C ARG A 549 -19.81 -14.11 16.31
N SER A 550 -19.28 -15.27 16.71
CA SER A 550 -20.05 -16.48 17.02
C SER A 550 -21.15 -16.30 18.08
N ASP A 551 -21.02 -15.32 18.98
CA ASP A 551 -22.04 -14.93 19.97
C ASP A 551 -23.28 -14.22 19.35
N GLY A 552 -23.20 -13.81 18.08
CA GLY A 552 -24.25 -13.06 17.38
C GLY A 552 -24.15 -11.55 17.54
N THR A 553 -23.00 -11.02 17.98
CA THR A 553 -22.66 -9.58 17.92
C THR A 553 -21.99 -9.22 16.59
N VAL A 554 -22.24 -8.00 16.11
CA VAL A 554 -21.58 -7.44 14.91
C VAL A 554 -20.54 -6.43 15.35
N TRP A 555 -19.39 -6.49 14.70
CA TRP A 555 -18.26 -5.59 14.91
C TRP A 555 -17.92 -4.89 13.59
N SER A 556 -17.49 -3.63 13.68
CA SER A 556 -17.20 -2.74 12.56
C SER A 556 -15.89 -2.00 12.78
N TRP A 557 -15.24 -1.59 11.69
CA TRP A 557 -14.02 -0.79 11.71
C TRP A 557 -13.82 -0.04 10.40
N GLY A 558 -12.92 0.95 10.43
CA GLY A 558 -12.58 1.80 9.30
C GLY A 558 -13.51 2.99 9.12
N ASP A 559 -13.86 3.28 7.87
CA ASP A 559 -14.57 4.52 7.52
C ASP A 559 -15.87 4.70 8.34
N ASN A 560 -16.18 5.96 8.63
CA ASN A 560 -17.32 6.40 9.42
C ASN A 560 -17.95 7.70 8.87
N TYR A 561 -17.51 8.19 7.70
CA TYR A 561 -17.99 9.42 7.08
C TYR A 561 -19.50 9.44 6.79
N LEU A 562 -20.16 8.28 6.67
CA LEU A 562 -21.61 8.12 6.55
C LEU A 562 -22.21 7.35 7.75
N TYR A 563 -21.47 7.26 8.85
CA TYR A 563 -21.73 6.44 10.04
C TYR A 563 -21.79 4.92 9.80
N GLU A 564 -20.94 4.42 8.91
CA GLU A 564 -20.79 3.02 8.55
C GLU A 564 -20.46 2.12 9.75
N LEU A 565 -19.84 2.65 10.82
CA LEU A 565 -19.57 1.87 12.02
C LEU A 565 -20.83 1.45 12.79
N GLY A 566 -21.96 2.17 12.67
CA GLY A 566 -23.20 1.84 13.38
C GLY A 566 -23.08 1.79 14.91
N ASN A 567 -22.03 2.39 15.48
CA ASN A 567 -21.67 2.31 16.90
C ASN A 567 -22.38 3.37 17.77
N GLY A 568 -23.19 4.25 17.17
CA GLY A 568 -23.86 5.37 17.85
C GLY A 568 -22.98 6.61 18.04
N ALA A 569 -21.87 6.74 17.30
CA ALA A 569 -21.06 7.95 17.28
C ALA A 569 -21.89 9.19 16.90
N THR A 570 -21.61 10.31 17.57
CA THR A 570 -22.21 11.62 17.27
C THR A 570 -21.35 12.48 16.34
N ASP A 571 -20.21 11.94 15.92
CA ASP A 571 -19.21 12.59 15.07
C ASP A 571 -18.73 11.56 14.03
N PRO A 572 -18.99 11.77 12.73
CA PRO A 572 -18.61 10.85 11.67
C PRO A 572 -17.11 10.89 11.36
N GLU A 573 -16.37 11.92 11.77
CA GLU A 573 -14.93 12.04 11.51
C GLU A 573 -14.09 11.19 12.48
N VAL A 574 -14.71 10.57 13.50
CA VAL A 574 -14.04 9.71 14.49
C VAL A 574 -13.96 8.28 14.00
N VAL A 575 -12.76 7.86 13.59
CA VAL A 575 -12.40 6.47 13.25
C VAL A 575 -11.61 5.82 14.41
N PRO A 576 -12.13 4.75 15.04
CA PRO A 576 -11.43 4.03 16.11
C PRO A 576 -10.26 3.18 15.57
N ALA A 577 -9.13 3.17 16.28
CA ALA A 577 -7.93 2.39 15.92
C ALA A 577 -8.09 0.85 16.07
N THR A 578 -9.21 0.38 16.60
CA THR A 578 -9.55 -1.05 16.76
C THR A 578 -11.03 -1.26 16.45
N ALA A 579 -11.41 -2.50 16.10
CA ALA A 579 -12.81 -2.80 15.81
C ALA A 579 -13.74 -2.51 17.01
N VAL A 580 -14.88 -1.89 16.73
CA VAL A 580 -15.92 -1.52 17.69
C VAL A 580 -17.16 -2.37 17.50
N GLN A 581 -17.96 -2.55 18.56
CA GLN A 581 -19.23 -3.25 18.46
C GLN A 581 -20.32 -2.32 17.88
N VAL A 582 -21.10 -2.84 16.93
CA VAL A 582 -22.27 -2.14 16.38
C VAL A 582 -23.34 -2.01 17.47
N SER A 583 -23.85 -0.81 17.69
CA SER A 583 -24.66 -0.48 18.87
C SER A 583 -26.08 -1.06 18.79
N GLY A 584 -26.54 -1.65 19.90
CA GLY A 584 -27.93 -2.13 20.03
C GLY A 584 -28.27 -3.41 19.24
N LEU A 585 -27.33 -4.00 18.49
CA LEU A 585 -27.54 -5.26 17.78
C LEU A 585 -27.03 -6.48 18.56
N GLY A 586 -27.81 -7.55 18.47
CA GLY A 586 -27.53 -8.88 19.02
C GLY A 586 -28.45 -9.91 18.37
N ASP A 587 -28.22 -11.19 18.63
CA ASP A 587 -28.90 -12.31 17.97
C ASP A 587 -28.82 -12.26 16.43
N VAL A 588 -27.70 -11.75 15.89
CA VAL A 588 -27.46 -11.72 14.45
C VAL A 588 -27.09 -13.13 13.95
N ALA A 589 -27.68 -13.50 12.83
CA ALA A 589 -27.52 -14.79 12.16
C ALA A 589 -26.65 -14.70 10.89
N ALA A 590 -26.69 -13.56 10.21
CA ALA A 590 -25.89 -13.26 9.03
C ALA A 590 -25.75 -11.75 8.85
N ILE A 591 -24.70 -11.33 8.15
CA ILE A 591 -24.43 -9.93 7.78
C ILE A 591 -24.30 -9.79 6.27
N ALA A 592 -24.59 -8.60 5.77
CA ALA A 592 -24.30 -8.15 4.42
C ALA A 592 -23.77 -6.71 4.49
N GLY A 593 -23.15 -6.22 3.42
CA GLY A 593 -22.58 -4.87 3.42
C GLY A 593 -22.08 -4.45 2.04
N ASP A 594 -21.78 -3.16 1.94
CA ASP A 594 -21.10 -2.52 0.82
C ASP A 594 -20.18 -1.42 1.39
N ASP A 595 -19.63 -0.59 0.50
CA ASP A 595 -18.68 0.46 0.80
C ASP A 595 -19.23 1.56 1.75
N PHE A 596 -20.56 1.67 1.93
CA PHE A 596 -21.23 2.79 2.62
C PHE A 596 -22.30 2.37 3.64
N ASN A 597 -22.57 1.07 3.76
CA ASN A 597 -23.68 0.54 4.54
C ASN A 597 -23.39 -0.85 5.12
N GLY A 598 -23.76 -1.05 6.38
CA GLY A 598 -23.83 -2.36 7.03
C GLY A 598 -25.27 -2.86 7.15
N TYR A 599 -25.47 -4.16 6.99
CA TYR A 599 -26.77 -4.83 7.11
C TYR A 599 -26.68 -6.10 7.96
N ALA A 600 -27.69 -6.34 8.80
CA ALA A 600 -27.77 -7.52 9.66
C ALA A 600 -29.13 -8.23 9.55
N LEU A 601 -29.09 -9.56 9.42
CA LEU A 601 -30.24 -10.46 9.59
C LEU A 601 -30.22 -11.04 10.99
N LYS A 602 -31.25 -10.75 11.80
CA LYS A 602 -31.43 -11.36 13.12
C LYS A 602 -32.09 -12.74 13.03
N ARG A 603 -31.86 -13.59 14.04
CA ARG A 603 -32.42 -14.96 14.14
C ARG A 603 -33.96 -14.99 14.13
N ASP A 604 -34.60 -13.92 14.58
CA ASP A 604 -36.06 -13.74 14.48
C ASP A 604 -36.56 -13.60 13.01
N GLY A 605 -35.70 -13.25 12.06
CA GLY A 605 -36.03 -13.03 10.66
C GLY A 605 -36.28 -11.55 10.29
N THR A 606 -35.95 -10.61 11.18
CA THR A 606 -35.92 -9.17 10.90
C THR A 606 -34.58 -8.72 10.31
N VAL A 607 -34.62 -7.65 9.51
CA VAL A 607 -33.44 -7.07 8.84
C VAL A 607 -33.20 -5.65 9.34
N TRP A 608 -31.94 -5.32 9.58
CA TRP A 608 -31.46 -4.06 10.14
C TRP A 608 -30.36 -3.48 9.27
N SER A 609 -30.23 -2.16 9.27
CA SER A 609 -29.35 -1.38 8.39
C SER A 609 -28.80 -0.13 9.10
N TRP A 610 -27.60 0.30 8.74
CA TRP A 610 -26.97 1.56 9.20
C TRP A 610 -26.02 2.09 8.12
N GLY A 611 -25.47 3.29 8.31
CA GLY A 611 -24.68 4.00 7.30
C GLY A 611 -25.52 4.97 6.46
N SER A 612 -25.15 5.14 5.19
CA SER A 612 -25.78 6.07 4.23
C SER A 612 -27.28 5.81 4.01
N ASN A 613 -28.06 6.88 3.75
CA ASN A 613 -29.48 6.80 3.38
C ASN A 613 -29.89 7.79 2.27
N VAL A 614 -28.94 8.41 1.58
CA VAL A 614 -29.22 9.44 0.54
C VAL A 614 -30.16 8.94 -0.56
N TRP A 615 -30.12 7.65 -0.86
CA TRP A 615 -30.97 6.97 -1.84
C TRP A 615 -31.93 5.97 -1.18
N GLY A 616 -32.16 6.07 0.13
CA GLY A 616 -33.05 5.20 0.89
C GLY A 616 -32.45 3.83 1.21
N GLN A 617 -31.11 3.68 1.22
CA GLN A 617 -30.44 2.39 1.43
C GLN A 617 -30.83 1.71 2.75
N LEU A 618 -31.21 2.48 3.79
CA LEU A 618 -31.67 1.93 5.06
C LEU A 618 -33.02 1.21 4.95
N GLY A 619 -33.86 1.55 3.96
CA GLY A 619 -35.16 0.90 3.76
C GLY A 619 -36.13 1.04 4.95
N ASP A 620 -35.95 2.05 5.79
CA ASP A 620 -36.79 2.38 6.95
C ASP A 620 -38.07 3.17 6.58
N GLY A 621 -38.17 3.59 5.32
CA GLY A 621 -39.28 4.39 4.79
C GLY A 621 -39.10 5.90 4.93
N LEU A 622 -37.92 6.36 5.39
CA LEU A 622 -37.60 7.76 5.60
C LEU A 622 -36.51 8.24 4.62
N LEU A 623 -36.55 9.54 4.31
CA LEU A 623 -35.51 10.27 3.57
C LEU A 623 -35.42 11.68 4.16
N ALA A 624 -34.36 12.40 3.81
CA ALA A 624 -34.27 13.84 4.06
C ALA A 624 -35.35 14.59 3.28
N SER A 625 -35.85 15.70 3.82
CA SER A 625 -36.89 16.53 3.18
C SER A 625 -36.43 17.19 1.87
N ASN A 626 -35.11 17.29 1.65
CA ASN A 626 -34.48 17.75 0.43
C ASN A 626 -33.14 17.02 0.28
N LEU A 627 -32.98 16.20 -0.76
CA LEU A 627 -31.76 15.42 -0.97
C LEU A 627 -30.51 16.28 -1.20
N ASN A 628 -30.68 17.53 -1.65
CA ASN A 628 -29.55 18.45 -1.77
C ASN A 628 -28.99 18.87 -0.40
N ASP A 629 -29.76 18.75 0.69
CA ASP A 629 -29.29 19.06 2.04
C ASP A 629 -28.35 17.96 2.57
N CYS A 630 -28.45 16.74 2.03
CA CYS A 630 -27.51 15.65 2.29
C CYS A 630 -26.13 15.84 1.61
N TYR A 631 -25.91 16.92 0.84
CA TYR A 631 -24.65 17.19 0.15
C TYR A 631 -24.11 18.61 0.42
N PHE A 632 -22.79 18.77 0.49
CA PHE A 632 -22.08 20.04 0.62
C PHE A 632 -21.96 20.79 -0.71
N GLU A 633 -21.74 22.11 -0.66
CA GLU A 633 -21.04 22.79 -1.75
C GLU A 633 -19.63 22.20 -1.88
N ARG A 634 -19.33 21.58 -3.04
CA ARG A 634 -18.22 20.65 -3.38
C ARG A 634 -18.54 19.13 -3.34
N GLY A 635 -19.74 18.71 -2.97
CA GLY A 635 -20.24 17.37 -3.27
C GLY A 635 -19.93 16.24 -2.26
N ARG A 636 -19.46 16.55 -1.05
CA ARG A 636 -19.40 15.58 0.06
C ARG A 636 -20.76 15.38 0.72
N ALA A 637 -21.01 14.24 1.35
CA ALA A 637 -22.24 13.98 2.09
C ALA A 637 -22.32 14.75 3.43
N ARG A 638 -23.53 14.85 3.99
CA ARG A 638 -23.85 15.41 5.31
C ARG A 638 -24.64 14.40 6.15
N PRO A 639 -23.96 13.44 6.80
CA PRO A 639 -24.63 12.39 7.58
C PRO A 639 -25.36 12.92 8.82
N GLU A 640 -25.00 14.11 9.32
CA GLU A 640 -25.61 14.78 10.45
C GLU A 640 -27.00 15.37 10.16
N VAL A 641 -27.37 15.49 8.88
CA VAL A 641 -28.69 15.96 8.46
C VAL A 641 -29.71 14.82 8.63
N PRO A 642 -30.89 15.07 9.25
CA PRO A 642 -31.87 14.03 9.54
C PRO A 642 -32.24 13.17 8.33
N ASN A 643 -32.18 11.85 8.53
CA ASN A 643 -32.47 10.81 7.55
C ASN A 643 -31.51 10.74 6.34
N CYS A 644 -30.37 11.46 6.33
CA CYS A 644 -29.32 11.31 5.29
C CYS A 644 -28.40 10.10 5.57
N ALA A 645 -28.24 9.73 6.83
CA ALA A 645 -27.52 8.54 7.31
C ALA A 645 -28.05 8.12 8.69
N SER A 646 -27.60 6.97 9.21
CA SER A 646 -27.88 6.56 10.60
C SER A 646 -26.68 5.92 11.30
N ALA A 647 -26.26 6.52 12.41
CA ALA A 647 -25.22 6.00 13.29
C ALA A 647 -25.64 4.84 14.20
N THR A 648 -26.93 4.52 14.25
CA THR A 648 -27.45 3.34 14.93
C THR A 648 -28.27 2.48 13.96
N PRO A 649 -28.24 1.15 14.10
CA PRO A 649 -29.06 0.25 13.31
C PRO A 649 -30.56 0.57 13.39
N VAL A 650 -31.17 0.79 12.23
CA VAL A 650 -32.62 0.92 12.05
C VAL A 650 -33.19 -0.35 11.42
N GLN A 651 -34.48 -0.63 11.64
CA GLN A 651 -35.12 -1.82 11.07
C GLN A 651 -35.69 -1.52 9.68
N VAL A 652 -35.40 -2.38 8.70
CA VAL A 652 -35.98 -2.31 7.35
C VAL A 652 -37.49 -2.60 7.44
N VAL A 653 -38.34 -1.67 7.01
CA VAL A 653 -39.79 -1.77 7.24
C VAL A 653 -40.46 -2.73 6.25
N GLY A 654 -41.42 -3.52 6.74
CA GLY A 654 -42.18 -4.45 5.89
C GLY A 654 -41.43 -5.74 5.48
N LEU A 655 -40.19 -5.94 5.93
CA LEU A 655 -39.48 -7.21 5.83
C LEU A 655 -39.55 -8.00 7.15
N GLY A 656 -39.91 -9.27 7.01
CA GLY A 656 -39.99 -10.28 8.06
C GLY A 656 -39.93 -11.67 7.44
N ASP A 657 -39.76 -12.70 8.28
CA ASP A 657 -39.51 -14.07 7.85
C ASP A 657 -38.36 -14.23 6.85
N VAL A 658 -37.32 -13.40 6.99
CA VAL A 658 -36.11 -13.50 6.18
C VAL A 658 -35.28 -14.71 6.62
N ALA A 659 -34.79 -15.47 5.63
CA ALA A 659 -33.94 -16.64 5.81
C ALA A 659 -32.48 -16.40 5.41
N LYS A 660 -32.25 -15.53 4.41
CA LYS A 660 -30.91 -15.14 3.94
C LYS A 660 -30.90 -13.67 3.52
N ILE A 661 -29.73 -13.04 3.67
CA ILE A 661 -29.47 -11.65 3.31
C ILE A 661 -28.29 -11.56 2.35
N GLY A 662 -28.35 -10.59 1.44
CA GLY A 662 -27.22 -10.04 0.69
C GLY A 662 -27.37 -8.51 0.66
N THR A 663 -26.44 -7.80 0.03
CA THR A 663 -26.47 -6.34 -0.05
C THR A 663 -27.79 -5.88 -0.69
N ARG A 664 -28.64 -5.23 0.12
CA ARG A 664 -30.00 -4.75 -0.23
C ARG A 664 -30.98 -5.79 -0.82
N LEU A 665 -30.65 -7.08 -0.68
CA LEU A 665 -31.43 -8.22 -1.18
C LEU A 665 -31.70 -9.23 -0.06
N VAL A 666 -32.87 -9.87 -0.08
CA VAL A 666 -33.22 -10.92 0.89
C VAL A 666 -33.94 -12.09 0.23
N ILE A 667 -33.78 -13.27 0.83
CA ILE A 667 -34.61 -14.44 0.53
C ILE A 667 -35.46 -14.72 1.78
N LYS A 668 -36.78 -14.73 1.63
CA LYS A 668 -37.72 -15.11 2.70
C LYS A 668 -37.79 -16.64 2.87
N ARG A 669 -38.30 -17.10 4.00
CA ARG A 669 -38.47 -18.53 4.34
C ARG A 669 -39.38 -19.29 3.35
N ASP A 670 -40.23 -18.58 2.61
CA ASP A 670 -41.04 -19.12 1.50
C ASP A 670 -40.27 -19.26 0.16
N GLY A 671 -38.99 -18.86 0.13
CA GLY A 671 -38.14 -18.88 -1.06
C GLY A 671 -38.33 -17.70 -2.01
N THR A 672 -39.12 -16.69 -1.66
CA THR A 672 -39.28 -15.47 -2.48
C THR A 672 -38.09 -14.52 -2.32
N VAL A 673 -37.64 -13.92 -3.42
CA VAL A 673 -36.60 -12.88 -3.43
C VAL A 673 -37.23 -11.50 -3.30
N TRP A 674 -36.69 -10.67 -2.43
CA TRP A 674 -37.09 -9.27 -2.26
C TRP A 674 -35.87 -8.35 -2.29
N GLU A 675 -36.08 -7.12 -2.73
CA GLU A 675 -35.09 -6.04 -2.70
C GLU A 675 -35.63 -4.84 -1.90
N PHE A 676 -34.73 -4.05 -1.31
CA PHE A 676 -35.09 -2.90 -0.51
C PHE A 676 -34.20 -1.67 -0.74
N GLY A 677 -34.70 -0.53 -0.27
CA GLY A 677 -34.13 0.78 -0.52
C GLY A 677 -34.24 1.25 -1.97
N GLY A 678 -33.58 2.36 -2.28
CA GLY A 678 -33.71 3.02 -3.57
C GLY A 678 -34.91 3.97 -3.61
N VAL A 679 -34.90 4.87 -4.59
CA VAL A 679 -35.97 5.87 -4.77
C VAL A 679 -36.68 5.71 -6.11
N ASN A 680 -37.93 6.17 -6.17
CA ASN A 680 -38.69 6.34 -7.40
C ASN A 680 -38.18 7.54 -8.22
N THR A 681 -38.71 7.74 -9.42
CA THR A 681 -38.33 8.89 -10.29
C THR A 681 -38.73 10.26 -9.73
N ASP A 682 -39.59 10.30 -8.72
CA ASP A 682 -39.97 11.48 -7.94
C ASP A 682 -39.19 11.60 -6.62
N PHE A 683 -38.12 10.81 -6.46
CA PHE A 683 -37.25 10.74 -5.28
C PHE A 683 -37.96 10.30 -3.98
N THR A 684 -39.12 9.63 -4.07
CA THR A 684 -39.77 8.99 -2.91
C THR A 684 -39.10 7.65 -2.56
N PRO A 685 -38.98 7.27 -1.27
CA PRO A 685 -38.37 6.00 -0.88
C PRO A 685 -39.25 4.83 -1.33
N ARG A 686 -38.62 3.79 -1.89
CA ARG A 686 -39.32 2.56 -2.29
C ARG A 686 -39.59 1.69 -1.07
N ALA A 687 -40.85 1.30 -0.87
CA ALA A 687 -41.18 0.18 -0.01
C ALA A 687 -40.51 -1.10 -0.56
N PRO A 688 -40.01 -2.01 0.29
CA PRO A 688 -39.40 -3.25 -0.16
C PRO A 688 -40.33 -4.05 -1.08
N ARG A 689 -39.80 -4.49 -2.22
CA ARG A 689 -40.59 -5.15 -3.28
C ARG A 689 -40.10 -6.56 -3.53
N GLN A 690 -41.04 -7.45 -3.83
CA GLN A 690 -40.72 -8.79 -4.33
C GLN A 690 -40.16 -8.66 -5.76
N VAL A 691 -39.08 -9.37 -6.04
CA VAL A 691 -38.59 -9.56 -7.40
C VAL A 691 -39.45 -10.67 -8.02
N VAL A 692 -40.35 -10.28 -8.92
CA VAL A 692 -41.36 -11.17 -9.51
C VAL A 692 -40.66 -12.28 -10.32
N ALA A 693 -41.31 -13.44 -10.42
CA ALA A 693 -40.79 -14.66 -11.06
C ALA A 693 -39.54 -15.31 -10.43
N LEU A 694 -38.97 -14.77 -9.34
CA LEU A 694 -37.97 -15.47 -8.52
C LEU A 694 -38.59 -16.15 -7.30
N THR A 695 -38.67 -17.48 -7.36
CA THR A 695 -39.04 -18.35 -6.24
C THR A 695 -38.07 -19.52 -6.12
N GLY A 696 -37.73 -19.91 -4.89
CA GLY A 696 -36.80 -21.00 -4.60
C GLY A 696 -35.33 -20.66 -4.81
N ALA A 697 -34.94 -19.38 -4.90
CA ALA A 697 -33.54 -18.98 -4.95
C ALA A 697 -32.78 -19.44 -3.69
N VAL A 698 -31.54 -19.91 -3.86
CA VAL A 698 -30.72 -20.45 -2.75
C VAL A 698 -29.66 -19.47 -2.25
N ALA A 699 -29.27 -18.48 -3.06
CA ALA A 699 -28.41 -17.38 -2.66
C ALA A 699 -28.75 -16.13 -3.49
N VAL A 700 -28.43 -14.95 -2.95
CA VAL A 700 -28.48 -13.67 -3.65
C VAL A 700 -27.16 -12.96 -3.51
N ALA A 701 -26.77 -12.20 -4.53
CA ALA A 701 -25.61 -11.32 -4.50
C ALA A 701 -25.96 -9.99 -5.19
N GLY A 702 -25.31 -8.92 -4.76
CA GLY A 702 -25.45 -7.57 -5.30
C GLY A 702 -24.36 -6.70 -4.70
N ARG A 703 -24.11 -5.54 -5.30
CA ARG A 703 -23.29 -4.48 -4.71
C ARG A 703 -23.92 -3.14 -5.04
N ALA A 704 -24.02 -2.29 -4.02
CA ALA A 704 -24.49 -0.93 -4.14
C ALA A 704 -23.32 0.02 -4.41
N ASN A 705 -23.63 1.12 -5.09
CA ASN A 705 -22.94 2.40 -4.93
C ASN A 705 -23.95 3.37 -4.29
N GLU A 706 -23.57 4.63 -4.06
CA GLU A 706 -24.53 5.74 -3.84
C GLU A 706 -25.39 6.06 -5.08
N THR A 707 -26.03 5.07 -5.70
CA THR A 707 -26.94 5.28 -6.84
C THR A 707 -28.14 4.33 -6.72
N PRO A 708 -29.34 4.74 -7.17
CA PRO A 708 -30.56 3.94 -7.00
C PRO A 708 -30.66 2.72 -7.94
N ASN A 709 -29.67 2.47 -8.80
CA ASN A 709 -29.74 1.49 -9.91
C ASN A 709 -28.71 0.35 -9.74
N GLU A 710 -29.01 -0.59 -8.85
CA GLU A 710 -28.17 -1.75 -8.56
C GLU A 710 -28.34 -2.88 -9.59
N THR A 711 -27.46 -3.88 -9.52
CA THR A 711 -27.62 -5.15 -10.26
C THR A 711 -27.75 -6.28 -9.25
N GLY A 712 -28.91 -6.93 -9.22
CA GLY A 712 -29.19 -8.06 -8.36
C GLY A 712 -28.95 -9.38 -9.08
N TYR A 713 -28.40 -10.36 -8.37
CA TYR A 713 -28.19 -11.73 -8.84
C TYR A 713 -28.86 -12.72 -7.89
N ALA A 714 -29.43 -13.80 -8.44
CA ALA A 714 -29.97 -14.91 -7.69
C ALA A 714 -29.44 -16.24 -8.24
N LEU A 715 -28.95 -17.10 -7.33
CA LEU A 715 -28.58 -18.48 -7.64
C LEU A 715 -29.82 -19.37 -7.49
N MET A 716 -30.12 -20.13 -8.53
CA MET A 716 -31.23 -21.07 -8.56
C MET A 716 -30.77 -22.49 -8.15
N PRO A 717 -31.66 -23.36 -7.64
CA PRO A 717 -31.30 -24.72 -7.21
C PRO A 717 -30.73 -25.63 -8.31
N ASP A 718 -30.98 -25.30 -9.58
CA ASP A 718 -30.44 -25.99 -10.75
C ASP A 718 -29.00 -25.57 -11.12
N GLY A 719 -28.40 -24.67 -10.33
CA GLY A 719 -27.07 -24.12 -10.58
C GLY A 719 -27.04 -23.09 -11.73
N THR A 720 -28.19 -22.56 -12.16
CA THR A 720 -28.27 -21.41 -13.07
C THR A 720 -28.40 -20.10 -12.31
N VAL A 721 -28.06 -19.00 -12.98
CA VAL A 721 -28.10 -17.65 -12.39
C VAL A 721 -29.18 -16.81 -13.06
N ARG A 722 -29.86 -15.97 -12.28
CA ARG A 722 -30.74 -14.89 -12.76
C ARG A 722 -30.16 -13.54 -12.37
N ALA A 723 -30.26 -12.56 -13.26
CA ALA A 723 -29.80 -11.19 -13.05
C ALA A 723 -30.92 -10.19 -13.35
N TRP A 724 -30.97 -9.06 -12.66
CA TRP A 724 -31.87 -7.94 -12.93
C TRP A 724 -31.25 -6.62 -12.44
N GLY A 725 -31.88 -5.50 -12.78
CA GLY A 725 -31.40 -4.16 -12.49
C GLY A 725 -30.57 -3.58 -13.62
N SER A 726 -29.49 -2.87 -13.27
CA SER A 726 -28.64 -2.14 -14.22
C SER A 726 -27.93 -3.07 -15.22
N GLY A 727 -27.78 -2.58 -16.46
CA GLY A 727 -27.20 -3.37 -17.55
C GLY A 727 -26.07 -2.68 -18.32
N GLY A 728 -25.80 -1.40 -18.10
CA GLY A 728 -24.97 -0.56 -19.00
C GLY A 728 -23.63 -1.19 -19.38
N TYR A 729 -22.92 -1.77 -18.41
CA TYR A 729 -21.59 -2.36 -18.59
C TYR A 729 -21.62 -3.86 -18.93
N GLY A 730 -22.80 -4.41 -19.28
CA GLY A 730 -22.99 -5.83 -19.58
C GLY A 730 -23.20 -6.71 -18.35
N GLN A 731 -23.38 -6.13 -17.16
CA GLN A 731 -23.42 -6.86 -15.90
C GLN A 731 -24.67 -7.75 -15.71
N LEU A 732 -25.68 -7.66 -16.58
CA LEU A 732 -26.74 -8.67 -16.65
C LEU A 732 -26.27 -10.03 -17.21
N GLY A 733 -25.11 -10.09 -17.88
CA GLY A 733 -24.48 -11.34 -18.33
C GLY A 733 -25.28 -12.14 -19.37
N ASN A 734 -26.31 -11.55 -19.99
CA ASN A 734 -27.27 -12.23 -20.86
C ASN A 734 -26.89 -12.21 -22.36
N GLY A 735 -25.80 -11.55 -22.75
CA GLY A 735 -25.36 -11.41 -24.14
C GLY A 735 -26.15 -10.41 -24.99
N GLY A 736 -26.82 -9.43 -24.37
CA GLY A 736 -27.51 -8.35 -25.09
C GLY A 736 -26.61 -7.53 -26.02
N ASP A 737 -27.22 -6.91 -27.05
CA ASP A 737 -26.55 -6.08 -28.06
C ASP A 737 -26.08 -4.73 -27.45
N CYS A 738 -24.93 -4.77 -26.77
CA CYS A 738 -24.28 -3.65 -26.10
C CYS A 738 -23.64 -2.67 -27.09
N ARG A 739 -24.45 -1.93 -27.85
CA ARG A 739 -23.94 -0.91 -28.78
C ARG A 739 -23.35 0.26 -28.00
N PHE A 740 -22.10 0.63 -28.33
CA PHE A 740 -21.38 1.77 -27.76
C PHE A 740 -21.25 1.82 -26.23
N GLY A 741 -21.49 0.71 -25.52
CA GLY A 741 -21.40 0.65 -24.06
C GLY A 741 -22.70 0.94 -23.31
N ASP A 742 -23.85 0.96 -23.99
CA ASP A 742 -25.18 1.09 -23.37
C ASP A 742 -25.97 -0.23 -23.52
N CYS A 743 -25.71 -1.25 -22.69
CA CYS A 743 -26.63 -2.40 -22.63
C CYS A 743 -27.86 -2.06 -21.77
N PRO A 744 -29.08 -2.49 -22.15
CA PRO A 744 -30.31 -2.12 -21.46
C PRO A 744 -30.40 -2.74 -20.05
N ALA A 745 -30.89 -1.95 -19.09
CA ALA A 745 -31.33 -2.46 -17.79
C ALA A 745 -32.57 -3.36 -17.92
N SER A 746 -32.78 -4.26 -16.95
CA SER A 746 -33.95 -5.15 -16.91
C SER A 746 -34.62 -5.11 -15.54
N ALA A 747 -35.89 -4.67 -15.49
CA ALA A 747 -36.67 -4.70 -14.24
C ALA A 747 -37.11 -6.12 -13.84
N GLU A 748 -37.12 -7.05 -14.81
CA GLU A 748 -37.47 -8.46 -14.65
C GLU A 748 -36.22 -9.35 -14.69
N PRO A 749 -36.22 -10.52 -14.02
CA PRO A 749 -35.09 -11.43 -14.02
C PRO A 749 -34.79 -12.04 -15.40
N VAL A 750 -33.58 -11.81 -15.91
CA VAL A 750 -33.04 -12.48 -17.11
C VAL A 750 -32.09 -13.61 -16.71
N THR A 751 -31.98 -14.63 -17.56
CA THR A 751 -30.99 -15.70 -17.39
C THR A 751 -29.60 -15.21 -17.80
N VAL A 752 -28.60 -15.44 -16.95
CA VAL A 752 -27.19 -15.21 -17.28
C VAL A 752 -26.75 -16.30 -18.27
N SER A 753 -26.19 -15.90 -19.41
CA SER A 753 -25.99 -16.77 -20.56
C SER A 753 -24.86 -17.79 -20.35
N GLY A 754 -25.14 -19.07 -20.63
CA GLY A 754 -24.13 -20.13 -20.68
C GLY A 754 -23.64 -20.69 -19.34
N LEU A 755 -24.05 -20.13 -18.20
CA LEU A 755 -23.65 -20.62 -16.87
C LEU A 755 -24.58 -21.70 -16.32
N THR A 756 -23.99 -22.83 -15.92
CA THR A 756 -24.63 -23.93 -15.18
C THR A 756 -23.66 -24.52 -14.17
N GLY A 757 -24.20 -25.20 -13.14
CA GLY A 757 -23.40 -25.80 -12.07
C GLY A 757 -22.72 -24.78 -11.16
N VAL A 758 -23.31 -23.58 -11.02
CA VAL A 758 -22.85 -22.54 -10.09
C VAL A 758 -23.17 -22.94 -8.65
N THR A 759 -22.22 -22.73 -7.74
CA THR A 759 -22.31 -23.07 -6.31
C THR A 759 -22.27 -21.83 -5.41
N ALA A 760 -21.63 -20.74 -5.84
CA ALA A 760 -21.62 -19.46 -5.15
C ALA A 760 -21.61 -18.28 -6.13
N LEU A 761 -22.09 -17.13 -5.65
CA LEU A 761 -22.13 -15.86 -6.37
C LEU A 761 -21.43 -14.76 -5.58
N ALA A 762 -20.85 -13.81 -6.29
CA ALA A 762 -20.33 -12.57 -5.73
C ALA A 762 -20.51 -11.41 -6.71
N ALA A 763 -20.42 -10.17 -6.21
CA ALA A 763 -20.61 -8.97 -7.01
C ALA A 763 -19.48 -7.94 -6.81
N GLY A 764 -19.16 -7.23 -7.90
CA GLY A 764 -18.48 -5.94 -7.91
C GLY A 764 -19.46 -4.84 -8.36
N ILE A 765 -19.02 -3.58 -8.32
CA ILE A 765 -19.82 -2.38 -8.63
C ILE A 765 -20.61 -2.51 -9.95
N SER A 766 -19.98 -3.06 -10.98
CA SER A 766 -20.60 -3.27 -12.30
C SER A 766 -20.13 -4.60 -12.91
N THR A 767 -19.90 -5.60 -12.05
CA THR A 767 -19.27 -6.86 -12.42
C THR A 767 -19.95 -8.00 -11.64
N GLY A 768 -20.30 -9.09 -12.30
CA GLY A 768 -20.86 -10.28 -11.67
C GLY A 768 -19.86 -11.43 -11.70
N TYR A 769 -19.80 -12.20 -10.61
CA TYR A 769 -18.92 -13.36 -10.48
C TYR A 769 -19.70 -14.62 -10.07
N ALA A 770 -19.27 -15.78 -10.58
CA ALA A 770 -19.82 -17.07 -10.24
C ALA A 770 -18.72 -18.11 -10.04
N LEU A 771 -18.77 -18.84 -8.92
CA LEU A 771 -17.98 -20.04 -8.68
C LEU A 771 -18.77 -21.26 -9.16
N ARG A 772 -18.16 -22.12 -9.97
CA ARG A 772 -18.75 -23.39 -10.43
C ARG A 772 -18.24 -24.58 -9.63
N ALA A 773 -19.02 -25.66 -9.61
CA ALA A 773 -18.72 -26.89 -8.89
C ALA A 773 -17.43 -27.62 -9.34
N ASP A 774 -16.85 -27.24 -10.48
CA ASP A 774 -15.54 -27.70 -10.96
C ASP A 774 -14.37 -26.85 -10.44
N GLY A 775 -14.61 -25.91 -9.54
CA GLY A 775 -13.59 -25.04 -8.94
C GLY A 775 -13.10 -23.93 -9.86
N THR A 776 -13.87 -23.60 -10.91
CA THR A 776 -13.58 -22.48 -11.84
C THR A 776 -14.39 -21.24 -11.51
N VAL A 777 -13.79 -20.05 -11.66
CA VAL A 777 -14.44 -18.74 -11.49
C VAL A 777 -14.77 -18.14 -12.84
N TRP A 778 -15.98 -17.60 -12.96
CA TRP A 778 -16.52 -16.96 -14.16
C TRP A 778 -16.97 -15.54 -13.85
N VAL A 779 -16.76 -14.63 -14.80
CA VAL A 779 -16.97 -13.19 -14.64
C VAL A 779 -17.61 -12.55 -15.87
N TRP A 780 -18.41 -11.50 -15.65
CA TRP A 780 -19.01 -10.66 -16.70
C TRP A 780 -19.26 -9.24 -16.17
N GLY A 781 -19.54 -8.30 -17.07
CA GLY A 781 -19.71 -6.88 -16.75
C GLY A 781 -18.50 -6.02 -17.11
N SER A 782 -18.23 -5.00 -16.30
CA SER A 782 -17.15 -4.03 -16.50
C SER A 782 -15.77 -4.63 -16.19
N GLY A 783 -14.80 -4.32 -17.06
CA GLY A 783 -13.37 -4.54 -16.83
C GLY A 783 -12.62 -3.29 -16.38
N PHE A 784 -13.32 -2.23 -15.98
CA PHE A 784 -12.68 -1.08 -15.33
C PHE A 784 -11.88 -1.55 -14.10
N ASN A 785 -10.72 -0.93 -13.86
CA ASN A 785 -9.74 -1.34 -12.86
C ASN A 785 -9.31 -2.83 -12.92
N GLY A 786 -9.50 -3.53 -14.05
CA GLY A 786 -9.10 -4.92 -14.21
C GLY A 786 -10.01 -5.95 -13.52
N ALA A 787 -11.23 -5.58 -13.12
CA ALA A 787 -12.16 -6.45 -12.39
C ALA A 787 -12.48 -7.80 -13.07
N LEU A 788 -12.25 -7.93 -14.38
CA LEU A 788 -12.40 -9.19 -15.11
C LEU A 788 -11.29 -10.23 -14.83
N GLY A 789 -10.18 -9.85 -14.19
CA GLY A 789 -9.08 -10.79 -13.92
C GLY A 789 -8.41 -11.37 -15.16
N ASP A 790 -8.62 -10.80 -16.34
CA ASP A 790 -8.16 -11.36 -17.62
C ASP A 790 -6.76 -10.87 -18.05
N GLY A 791 -6.14 -10.00 -17.24
CA GLY A 791 -4.82 -9.43 -17.50
C GLY A 791 -4.78 -8.37 -18.59
N VAL A 792 -5.93 -7.83 -19.03
CA VAL A 792 -5.99 -6.80 -20.08
C VAL A 792 -6.02 -5.39 -19.46
N GLU A 793 -5.11 -4.50 -19.88
CA GLU A 793 -5.01 -3.11 -19.38
C GLU A 793 -6.17 -2.20 -19.81
N LEU A 794 -6.74 -2.45 -20.99
CA LEU A 794 -7.86 -1.66 -21.51
C LEU A 794 -9.18 -2.23 -20.98
N GLY A 795 -9.85 -1.47 -20.10
CA GLY A 795 -11.11 -1.83 -19.45
C GLY A 795 -12.27 -2.08 -20.43
N ARG A 796 -12.30 -3.27 -21.01
CA ARG A 796 -13.36 -3.78 -21.88
C ARG A 796 -14.55 -4.27 -21.04
N ASN A 797 -15.75 -4.17 -21.59
CA ASN A 797 -16.95 -4.77 -21.00
C ASN A 797 -17.20 -6.15 -21.64
N VAL A 798 -17.74 -7.09 -20.86
CA VAL A 798 -18.07 -8.44 -21.35
C VAL A 798 -19.48 -8.81 -20.93
N SER A 799 -20.42 -8.86 -21.88
CA SER A 799 -21.84 -9.12 -21.62
C SER A 799 -22.23 -10.59 -21.55
N VAL A 800 -21.26 -11.51 -21.67
CA VAL A 800 -21.43 -12.97 -21.52
C VAL A 800 -20.33 -13.48 -20.58
N PRO A 801 -20.64 -14.33 -19.59
CA PRO A 801 -19.65 -14.93 -18.70
C PRO A 801 -18.43 -15.52 -19.42
N ALA A 802 -17.25 -15.14 -18.94
CA ALA A 802 -15.96 -15.70 -19.33
C ALA A 802 -15.25 -16.29 -18.11
N GLN A 803 -14.50 -17.37 -18.28
CA GLN A 803 -13.68 -17.95 -17.20
C GLN A 803 -12.47 -17.04 -16.91
N ILE A 804 -12.18 -16.81 -15.63
CA ILE A 804 -10.91 -16.19 -15.20
C ILE A 804 -9.79 -17.22 -15.36
N ALA A 805 -8.81 -16.92 -16.21
CA ALA A 805 -7.67 -17.81 -16.45
C ALA A 805 -6.73 -17.83 -15.24
N GLY A 806 -6.07 -18.97 -15.00
CA GLY A 806 -5.13 -19.15 -13.88
C GLY A 806 -5.77 -19.46 -12.52
N LEU A 807 -7.11 -19.45 -12.41
CA LEU A 807 -7.83 -19.90 -11.21
C LEU A 807 -8.43 -21.30 -11.41
N SER A 808 -8.03 -22.23 -10.55
CA SER A 808 -8.54 -23.60 -10.44
C SER A 808 -8.43 -24.07 -9.00
N GLY A 809 -9.29 -25.00 -8.56
CA GLY A 809 -9.30 -25.45 -7.15
C GLY A 809 -9.90 -24.40 -6.21
N VAL A 810 -10.70 -23.47 -6.74
CA VAL A 810 -11.36 -22.42 -5.95
C VAL A 810 -12.46 -23.03 -5.07
N THR A 811 -12.39 -22.78 -3.76
CA THR A 811 -13.33 -23.27 -2.74
C THR A 811 -14.29 -22.19 -2.25
N GLY A 812 -13.94 -20.91 -2.40
CA GLY A 812 -14.79 -19.77 -2.06
C GLY A 812 -14.50 -18.56 -2.93
N ILE A 813 -15.48 -17.66 -3.04
CA ILE A 813 -15.36 -16.40 -3.78
C ILE A 813 -15.93 -15.25 -2.95
N GLY A 814 -15.21 -14.14 -2.89
CA GLY A 814 -15.63 -12.91 -2.24
C GLY A 814 -16.17 -11.90 -3.26
N ASN A 815 -16.84 -10.86 -2.75
CA ASN A 815 -17.16 -9.67 -3.53
C ASN A 815 -15.89 -9.00 -4.08
N GLY A 816 -16.04 -8.07 -5.02
CA GLY A 816 -14.95 -7.20 -5.49
C GLY A 816 -13.97 -7.83 -6.48
N GLY A 817 -13.44 -9.02 -6.21
CA GLY A 817 -12.38 -9.65 -7.03
C GLY A 817 -11.39 -10.51 -6.25
N ALA A 818 -11.88 -11.25 -5.25
CA ALA A 818 -11.07 -12.11 -4.39
C ALA A 818 -11.63 -13.55 -4.33
N ALA A 819 -10.74 -14.54 -4.17
CA ALA A 819 -11.09 -15.96 -4.11
C ALA A 819 -10.25 -16.73 -3.10
N VAL A 820 -10.84 -17.77 -2.50
CA VAL A 820 -10.14 -18.78 -1.69
C VAL A 820 -9.83 -19.97 -2.58
N VAL A 821 -8.56 -20.37 -2.63
CA VAL A 821 -8.02 -21.33 -3.60
C VAL A 821 -7.20 -22.38 -2.88
N ASN A 822 -7.40 -23.65 -3.22
CA ASN A 822 -6.47 -24.73 -2.92
C ASN A 822 -5.60 -24.98 -4.16
N PRO A 823 -4.33 -24.52 -4.17
CA PRO A 823 -3.42 -24.75 -5.30
C PRO A 823 -3.24 -26.25 -5.54
N GLN A 824 -3.22 -26.66 -6.81
CA GLN A 824 -2.99 -28.05 -7.24
C GLN A 824 -1.69 -28.21 -8.03
#